data_AF-A0A846GQM0-F1
#
_entry.id   AF-A0A846GQM0-F1
#
_cell.length_a   1.000
_cell.length_b   1.000
_cell.length_c   1.000
_cell.angle_alpha   90.00
_cell.angle_beta   90.00
_cell.angle_gamma   90.00
#
_symmetry.space_group_name_H-M   'P 1'
#
loop_
_entity.id
_entity.type
_entity.pdbx_description
1 polymer ?
#
loop_
_entity_poly.entity_id
_entity_poly.type
_entity_poly.pdbx_seq_one_letter_code
_entity_poly.pdbx_strand_id
1 'polypeptide(L)'
;MTSNFNSNKTVVVAKSDRADYTTIADAIKNAQPETRILVKPGIYRESIVIDKSLEILGDGKVSDIVIEGTNLNCILMQTDYAIVRGLTLRECSVGVCVPKGELILEDCDLTAYDCGIVICGSKANPIIHRCCIHDGQGNGIQIKDNGQGVIEDCDIYGNTYLGVQITTGSNPMLRNCRIYDGKGTGIWITDNGLGTLEDCDIYGNTYPGVSIDTGSNPIIRNCRIYDGKSFGIWITDNGLGTLEDCDIYGNTSLGVGITTGSNPIIRSCRIYDSKSFGIWITDNGLGTLEDCDIYGNTDPGVQITTGSNPTLRNCRIYDGKGYGIWIKDNGLGTLEDCDIYGNTDPGVQITTGSNPTIRHCRIYDGKQTGIWIKDNGLGTLEDCDIYGNTYPGVFIDTGGNPMVRNCRIYDGKQTGIWITDNGLGTLEDCDIYGNTAPGVCIGTGSNPTVRHCRIYDGKQTGIWITDNGLGTLEDCDIYGNTDLGVQITTGSNPTIRNCRIYDGKGTGIWITDNGLGTIEDCDIYGNNYGGVDIDTGSNPMIRRCRIYDGKVNGISITHNGLGTLEDCDIYGNTDPGVYINKASNPTIHRCRIYDGKSFGILIMDNGLGTLEDCDIYGNTDPGVQITTGSNPTLRNCRIYDGKGYGIWIKDNGLGTLEDCDIYGNTDLGVQITTGSNPTLRHCRIYDGKRSGIRIKDNGLGTLEDCDIYGNTAPGVFIGTGSNPTVRRCRIYDGKQTGIWIQDNGLGTLEDCDIYGNTAPGVFIDTGGNPMVRNCRIYDGKQTGIWITDNGLGTLEDCDIYGNTAPGVCIGTGSNPIIRNCRIYDGKSFGILIIDNGLGTLEDCDIYGNSYEEVGITTGSNPTIRRCRIYDGKQNGIWITDNGLGTLEDCDIYGNTDPGVQITTGSHPTLRNCRIYDGKSFGILIIDNGLGTLEDCDIYGNTYSGVYINEASHPTLRRCRIYDGKQTGIWITDNGLGTLEDCDIYGNTYSGVYINEASHPTLRRCRIYDGKQTGIWITDNGLGTLEDCKIYGNNSLGLEINNNSNPTFRRCRIENHPFPGIQIEEGCNPLFRRCILRSNRPFYLGIAGILSLSIALPVAIARGLVITPTIAVALAVIGFVFYKLRKNRFNKQYIIEIISLTLVLGANLGLTFLLSFNIYSCLASLVTGLLWQSRLFKPLFKQSKLISKYQIDRLP
;
A
#
# COMPACT_ATOMS: atom_id res chain seq x y z
N MET A 1 -94.57 21.67 17.86
CA MET A 1 -95.38 22.80 18.35
C MET A 1 -96.83 22.35 18.42
N THR A 2 -97.52 22.64 19.52
CA THR A 2 -98.93 22.28 19.77
C THR A 2 -99.87 23.17 18.96
N SER A 3 -100.61 22.62 17.97
CA SER A 3 -101.74 23.31 17.35
C SER A 3 -103.00 23.09 18.19
N ASN A 4 -103.62 24.20 18.60
CA ASN A 4 -104.91 24.24 19.27
C ASN A 4 -106.03 24.01 18.24
N PHE A 5 -106.40 22.76 17.98
CA PHE A 5 -107.74 22.46 17.48
C PHE A 5 -108.74 22.76 18.62
N ASN A 6 -109.28 23.97 18.66
CA ASN A 6 -110.40 24.30 19.55
C ASN A 6 -111.66 23.60 19.00
N SER A 7 -111.89 22.37 19.45
CA SER A 7 -113.00 21.52 19.00
C SER A 7 -114.35 22.20 19.22
N ASN A 8 -115.25 22.10 18.24
CA ASN A 8 -116.69 22.05 18.54
C ASN A 8 -117.53 21.21 17.55
N LYS A 9 -116.93 20.49 16.59
CA LYS A 9 -117.66 19.46 15.83
C LYS A 9 -116.74 18.31 15.44
N THR A 10 -117.02 17.14 16.02
CA THR A 10 -116.50 15.85 15.54
C THR A 10 -117.59 15.20 14.69
N VAL A 11 -117.20 14.75 13.51
CA VAL A 11 -118.05 14.03 12.56
C VAL A 11 -117.60 12.57 12.56
N VAL A 12 -118.52 11.63 12.76
CA VAL A 12 -118.20 10.19 12.76
C VAL A 12 -118.56 9.55 11.42
N VAL A 13 -117.61 8.84 10.82
CA VAL A 13 -117.79 8.04 9.61
C VAL A 13 -117.73 6.56 9.97
N ALA A 14 -118.77 5.80 9.64
CA ALA A 14 -118.80 4.35 9.83
C ALA A 14 -119.71 3.66 8.81
N LYS A 15 -119.50 2.36 8.56
CA LYS A 15 -120.38 1.54 7.72
C LYS A 15 -121.68 1.08 8.40
N SER A 16 -121.89 1.44 9.67
CA SER A 16 -123.09 1.08 10.47
C SER A 16 -124.09 2.23 10.58
N ASP A 17 -125.39 1.92 10.75
CA ASP A 17 -126.53 2.87 10.70
C ASP A 17 -126.57 4.02 11.74
N ARG A 18 -125.55 4.20 12.58
CA ARG A 18 -125.48 5.25 13.63
C ARG A 18 -124.34 6.27 13.44
N ALA A 19 -123.78 6.40 12.23
CA ALA A 19 -122.75 7.40 11.90
C ALA A 19 -123.33 8.64 11.22
N ASP A 20 -122.61 9.77 11.27
CA ASP A 20 -123.00 11.01 10.59
C ASP A 20 -122.91 10.88 9.06
N TYR A 21 -121.94 10.09 8.57
CA TYR A 21 -121.73 9.80 7.15
C TYR A 21 -121.27 8.34 6.95
N THR A 22 -121.53 7.78 5.76
CA THR A 22 -121.11 6.41 5.37
C THR A 22 -119.86 6.38 4.46
N THR A 23 -119.42 7.55 4.00
CA THR A 23 -118.20 7.79 3.19
C THR A 23 -117.40 8.93 3.82
N ILE A 24 -116.08 8.91 3.65
CA ILE A 24 -115.18 9.94 4.16
C ILE A 24 -115.24 11.19 3.27
N ALA A 25 -115.39 11.01 1.95
CA ALA A 25 -115.53 12.11 0.99
C ALA A 25 -116.77 12.98 1.25
N ASP A 26 -117.93 12.37 1.59
CA ASP A 26 -119.12 13.15 1.95
C ASP A 26 -118.91 13.92 3.27
N ALA A 27 -118.21 13.33 4.24
CA ALA A 27 -117.86 14.00 5.48
C ALA A 27 -116.97 15.23 5.23
N ILE A 28 -115.94 15.12 4.38
CA ILE A 28 -115.04 16.23 4.01
C ILE A 28 -115.78 17.32 3.25
N LYS A 29 -116.64 16.93 2.30
CA LYS A 29 -117.42 17.87 1.48
C LYS A 29 -118.31 18.76 2.34
N ASN A 30 -118.94 18.19 3.36
CA ASN A 30 -119.89 18.89 4.24
C ASN A 30 -119.25 19.49 5.51
N ALA A 31 -118.03 19.07 5.87
CA ALA A 31 -117.27 19.63 6.97
C ALA A 31 -116.87 21.09 6.71
N GLN A 32 -116.94 21.90 7.78
CA GLN A 32 -116.31 23.22 7.82
C GLN A 32 -114.80 23.04 8.04
N PRO A 33 -113.95 24.02 7.66
CA PRO A 33 -112.54 24.00 8.03
C PRO A 33 -112.35 23.77 9.54
N GLU A 34 -111.26 23.10 9.90
CA GLU A 34 -110.86 22.69 11.26
C GLU A 34 -111.75 21.61 11.91
N THR A 35 -112.67 21.00 11.17
CA THR A 35 -113.48 19.86 11.65
C THR A 35 -112.63 18.61 11.85
N ARG A 36 -112.90 17.86 12.93
CA ARG A 36 -112.36 16.51 13.15
C ARG A 36 -113.31 15.45 12.57
N ILE A 37 -112.80 14.59 11.70
CA ILE A 37 -113.50 13.46 11.11
C ILE A 37 -112.95 12.17 11.73
N LEU A 38 -113.79 11.47 12.48
CA LEU A 38 -113.45 10.22 13.17
C LEU A 38 -113.91 9.04 12.31
N VAL A 39 -112.97 8.21 11.85
CA VAL A 39 -113.24 7.10 10.93
C VAL A 39 -113.20 5.78 11.70
N LYS A 40 -114.34 5.09 11.78
CA LYS A 40 -114.46 3.78 12.44
C LYS A 40 -113.98 2.64 11.52
N PRO A 41 -113.68 1.45 12.06
CA PRO A 41 -113.34 0.26 11.27
C PRO A 41 -114.31 0.00 10.11
N GLY A 42 -113.75 -0.26 8.93
CA GLY A 42 -114.47 -0.47 7.69
C GLY A 42 -113.56 -0.35 6.47
N ILE A 43 -114.04 -0.85 5.33
CA ILE A 43 -113.41 -0.67 4.02
C ILE A 43 -114.15 0.45 3.28
N TYR A 44 -113.42 1.50 2.95
CA TYR A 44 -113.89 2.72 2.30
C TYR A 44 -113.35 2.77 0.87
N ARG A 45 -114.17 2.33 -0.09
CA ARG A 45 -113.82 2.34 -1.53
C ARG A 45 -114.07 3.71 -2.14
N GLU A 46 -113.13 4.62 -1.94
CA GLU A 46 -113.22 6.01 -2.37
C GLU A 46 -111.82 6.65 -2.48
N SER A 47 -111.74 7.75 -3.24
CA SER A 47 -110.56 8.63 -3.29
C SER A 47 -110.90 9.94 -2.59
N ILE A 48 -110.01 10.38 -1.69
CA ILE A 48 -110.26 11.52 -0.83
C ILE A 48 -109.45 12.73 -1.31
N VAL A 49 -110.12 13.88 -1.47
CA VAL A 49 -109.50 15.17 -1.74
C VAL A 49 -109.65 16.05 -0.50
N ILE A 50 -108.54 16.48 0.09
CA ILE A 50 -108.52 17.38 1.25
C ILE A 50 -108.28 18.80 0.74
N ASP A 51 -109.36 19.53 0.49
CA ASP A 51 -109.35 20.88 -0.10
C ASP A 51 -109.48 22.03 0.92
N LYS A 52 -109.63 21.69 2.21
CA LYS A 52 -109.70 22.62 3.34
C LYS A 52 -109.00 22.02 4.56
N SER A 53 -108.61 22.85 5.53
CA SER A 53 -107.96 22.39 6.78
C SER A 53 -108.86 21.44 7.56
N LEU A 54 -108.42 20.22 7.83
CA LEU A 54 -109.19 19.17 8.51
C LEU A 54 -108.27 18.23 9.31
N GLU A 55 -108.82 17.57 10.33
CA GLU A 55 -108.19 16.43 11.02
C GLU A 55 -108.99 15.16 10.74
N ILE A 56 -108.39 14.16 10.09
CA ILE A 56 -108.98 12.85 9.84
C ILE A 56 -108.28 11.84 10.75
N LEU A 57 -109.04 11.20 11.63
CA LEU A 57 -108.51 10.32 12.67
C LEU A 57 -109.20 8.94 12.61
N GLY A 58 -108.43 7.89 12.38
CA GLY A 58 -108.87 6.51 12.56
C GLY A 58 -109.14 6.21 14.04
N ASP A 59 -110.29 5.61 14.34
CA ASP A 59 -110.72 5.23 15.69
C ASP A 59 -110.94 3.73 15.79
N GLY A 60 -109.84 3.01 15.96
CA GLY A 60 -109.76 1.56 15.96
C GLY A 60 -108.35 1.08 15.64
N LYS A 61 -108.19 -0.22 15.40
CA LYS A 61 -106.92 -0.77 14.89
C LYS A 61 -106.71 -0.29 13.46
N VAL A 62 -105.51 0.18 13.12
CA VAL A 62 -105.17 0.72 11.79
C VAL A 62 -105.53 -0.25 10.66
N SER A 63 -105.20 -1.54 10.83
CA SER A 63 -105.48 -2.63 9.87
C SER A 63 -106.96 -2.80 9.52
N ASP A 64 -107.86 -2.29 10.36
CA ASP A 64 -109.30 -2.45 10.20
C ASP A 64 -109.95 -1.21 9.58
N ILE A 65 -109.19 -0.12 9.34
CA ILE A 65 -109.67 1.15 8.79
C ILE A 65 -108.99 1.38 7.44
N VAL A 66 -109.62 0.87 6.38
CA VAL A 66 -108.98 0.73 5.06
C VAL A 66 -109.62 1.68 4.05
N ILE A 67 -108.81 2.46 3.33
CA ILE A 67 -109.22 3.21 2.15
C ILE A 67 -108.71 2.48 0.90
N GLU A 68 -109.62 2.15 -0.01
CA GLU A 68 -109.35 1.50 -1.30
C GLU A 68 -109.59 2.49 -2.45
N GLY A 69 -108.52 3.13 -2.93
CA GLY A 69 -108.55 4.24 -3.89
C GLY A 69 -108.62 3.82 -5.36
N THR A 70 -109.53 2.91 -5.73
CA THR A 70 -109.72 2.27 -7.06
C THR A 70 -108.98 2.93 -8.24
N ASN A 71 -107.70 2.61 -8.44
CA ASN A 71 -106.80 3.10 -9.51
C ASN A 71 -106.60 4.64 -9.61
N LEU A 72 -106.86 5.38 -8.54
CA LEU A 72 -106.58 6.81 -8.39
C LEU A 72 -105.75 7.04 -7.11
N ASN A 73 -105.64 8.29 -6.66
CA ASN A 73 -105.00 8.60 -5.37
C ASN A 73 -105.92 8.17 -4.22
N CYS A 74 -105.40 7.55 -3.16
CA CYS A 74 -106.18 7.36 -1.92
C CYS A 74 -106.42 8.72 -1.24
N ILE A 75 -105.38 9.54 -1.11
CA ILE A 75 -105.46 10.91 -0.58
C ILE A 75 -104.77 11.90 -1.52
N LEU A 76 -105.46 12.99 -1.87
CA LEU A 76 -104.91 14.14 -2.56
C LEU A 76 -105.04 15.39 -1.69
N MET A 77 -103.90 15.98 -1.31
CA MET A 77 -103.82 17.19 -0.48
C MET A 77 -103.87 18.46 -1.34
N GLN A 78 -104.90 19.30 -1.16
CA GLN A 78 -105.09 20.56 -1.91
C GLN A 78 -105.33 21.79 -1.02
N THR A 79 -105.08 21.68 0.28
CA THR A 79 -105.11 22.78 1.25
C THR A 79 -103.70 23.12 1.75
N ASP A 80 -103.57 24.14 2.60
CA ASP A 80 -102.28 24.56 3.15
C ASP A 80 -101.89 23.76 4.41
N TYR A 81 -102.85 23.15 5.10
CA TYR A 81 -102.63 22.36 6.31
C TYR A 81 -103.70 21.28 6.51
N ALA A 82 -103.33 20.07 6.92
CA ALA A 82 -104.27 19.00 7.30
C ALA A 82 -103.57 17.94 8.18
N ILE A 83 -104.35 17.17 8.93
CA ILE A 83 -103.87 16.02 9.72
C ILE A 83 -104.62 14.76 9.28
N VAL A 84 -103.90 13.66 9.04
CA VAL A 84 -104.43 12.33 8.76
C VAL A 84 -103.71 11.30 9.63
N ARG A 85 -104.47 10.52 10.40
CA ARG A 85 -103.94 9.58 11.38
C ARG A 85 -104.61 8.21 11.37
N GLY A 86 -103.83 7.14 11.50
CA GLY A 86 -104.35 5.81 11.86
C GLY A 86 -105.16 5.11 10.76
N LEU A 87 -104.74 5.22 9.50
CA LEU A 87 -105.45 4.65 8.34
C LEU A 87 -104.57 3.69 7.53
N THR A 88 -105.18 2.65 6.96
CA THR A 88 -104.56 1.79 5.93
C THR A 88 -104.99 2.24 4.54
N LEU A 89 -104.05 2.49 3.62
CA LEU A 89 -104.29 2.92 2.25
C LEU A 89 -103.82 1.83 1.28
N ARG A 90 -104.72 1.31 0.42
CA ARG A 90 -104.37 0.26 -0.55
C ARG A 90 -105.19 0.33 -1.85
N GLU A 91 -104.89 -0.57 -2.79
CA GLU A 91 -105.63 -0.71 -4.06
C GLU A 91 -105.72 0.62 -4.85
N CYS A 92 -104.64 1.41 -4.80
CA CYS A 92 -104.54 2.75 -5.36
C CYS A 92 -103.32 2.91 -6.27
N SER A 93 -103.38 3.86 -7.21
CA SER A 93 -102.21 4.23 -8.00
C SER A 93 -101.19 4.96 -7.12
N VAL A 94 -101.61 6.01 -6.42
CA VAL A 94 -100.79 6.72 -5.42
C VAL A 94 -101.46 6.68 -4.05
N GLY A 95 -100.75 6.34 -2.99
CA GLY A 95 -101.31 6.34 -1.64
C GLY A 95 -101.66 7.76 -1.19
N VAL A 96 -100.67 8.65 -1.14
CA VAL A 96 -100.84 10.05 -0.75
C VAL A 96 -100.12 10.97 -1.73
N CYS A 97 -100.80 11.96 -2.28
CA CYS A 97 -100.21 12.97 -3.15
C CYS A 97 -100.31 14.36 -2.51
N VAL A 98 -99.15 15.01 -2.31
CA VAL A 98 -98.99 16.33 -1.67
C VAL A 98 -98.36 17.31 -2.66
N PRO A 99 -99.16 17.96 -3.52
CA PRO A 99 -98.70 19.01 -4.43
C PRO A 99 -98.44 20.38 -3.76
N LYS A 100 -98.94 20.58 -2.53
CA LYS A 100 -98.71 21.77 -1.70
C LYS A 100 -99.15 21.54 -0.25
N GLY A 101 -98.71 22.41 0.65
CA GLY A 101 -99.17 22.47 2.04
C GLY A 101 -98.41 21.54 2.97
N GLU A 102 -98.73 21.65 4.26
CA GLU A 102 -98.20 20.83 5.34
C GLU A 102 -99.26 19.79 5.75
N LEU A 103 -99.14 18.57 5.21
CA LEU A 103 -99.93 17.42 5.65
C LEU A 103 -99.18 16.71 6.78
N ILE A 104 -99.80 16.57 7.94
CA ILE A 104 -99.33 15.66 8.99
C ILE A 104 -99.95 14.28 8.73
N LEU A 105 -99.18 13.32 8.25
CA LEU A 105 -99.57 11.94 8.04
C LEU A 105 -98.91 11.06 9.09
N GLU A 106 -99.69 10.48 10.00
CA GLU A 106 -99.15 9.82 11.18
C GLU A 106 -99.80 8.45 11.47
N ASP A 107 -99.02 7.45 11.87
CA ASP A 107 -99.50 6.10 12.21
C ASP A 107 -100.31 5.42 11.07
N CYS A 108 -99.92 5.62 9.81
CA CYS A 108 -100.60 5.06 8.64
C CYS A 108 -99.84 3.89 8.00
N ASP A 109 -100.57 2.99 7.34
CA ASP A 109 -100.07 1.82 6.62
C ASP A 109 -100.42 1.96 5.13
N LEU A 110 -99.44 1.86 4.23
CA LEU A 110 -99.60 2.22 2.81
C LEU A 110 -99.00 1.17 1.88
N THR A 111 -99.82 0.73 0.91
CA THR A 111 -99.38 -0.03 -0.28
C THR A 111 -100.00 0.59 -1.54
N ALA A 112 -99.20 0.79 -2.60
CA ALA A 112 -99.68 1.40 -3.84
C ALA A 112 -99.05 0.79 -5.10
N TYR A 113 -99.70 0.95 -6.25
CA TYR A 113 -99.21 0.45 -7.54
C TYR A 113 -98.06 1.31 -8.10
N ASP A 114 -98.19 2.64 -8.10
CA ASP A 114 -97.20 3.56 -8.70
C ASP A 114 -96.29 4.20 -7.63
N CYS A 115 -96.89 4.82 -6.60
CA CYS A 115 -96.09 5.36 -5.50
C CYS A 115 -96.85 5.41 -4.17
N GLY A 116 -96.21 5.03 -3.07
CA GLY A 116 -96.82 5.15 -1.74
C GLY A 116 -97.14 6.60 -1.40
N ILE A 117 -96.15 7.49 -1.47
CA ILE A 117 -96.31 8.92 -1.18
C ILE A 117 -95.57 9.77 -2.22
N VAL A 118 -96.27 10.70 -2.86
CA VAL A 118 -95.69 11.70 -3.77
C VAL A 118 -95.75 13.09 -3.13
N ILE A 119 -94.59 13.72 -2.97
CA ILE A 119 -94.44 15.11 -2.53
C ILE A 119 -93.92 15.91 -3.72
N CYS A 120 -94.70 16.85 -4.23
CA CYS A 120 -94.31 17.61 -5.43
C CYS A 120 -94.60 19.11 -5.30
N GLY A 121 -93.66 19.93 -5.77
CA GLY A 121 -93.81 21.38 -5.83
C GLY A 121 -93.21 22.13 -4.64
N SER A 122 -92.75 23.36 -4.90
CA SER A 122 -91.99 24.19 -3.95
C SER A 122 -92.74 24.65 -2.70
N LYS A 123 -94.04 24.36 -2.61
CA LYS A 123 -94.89 24.66 -1.44
C LYS A 123 -95.31 23.41 -0.67
N ALA A 124 -94.88 22.21 -1.07
CA ALA A 124 -95.16 20.97 -0.36
C ALA A 124 -94.13 20.77 0.75
N ASN A 125 -94.58 20.66 2.00
CA ASN A 125 -93.74 20.44 3.17
C ASN A 125 -94.48 19.59 4.22
N PRO A 126 -94.86 18.33 3.91
CA PRO A 126 -95.58 17.48 4.85
C PRO A 126 -94.69 16.96 5.98
N ILE A 127 -95.32 16.50 7.06
CA ILE A 127 -94.71 15.72 8.14
C ILE A 127 -95.29 14.31 8.07
N ILE A 128 -94.47 13.33 7.73
CA ILE A 128 -94.83 11.91 7.65
C ILE A 128 -94.18 11.22 8.84
N HIS A 129 -94.96 10.63 9.74
CA HIS A 129 -94.46 10.18 11.03
C HIS A 129 -95.00 8.80 11.42
N ARG A 130 -94.13 7.86 11.81
CA ARG A 130 -94.54 6.49 12.22
C ARG A 130 -95.43 5.77 11.20
N CYS A 131 -95.14 5.95 9.91
CA CYS A 131 -95.88 5.30 8.83
C CYS A 131 -95.13 4.07 8.30
N CYS A 132 -95.87 3.07 7.84
CA CYS A 132 -95.35 1.90 7.13
C CYS A 132 -95.71 2.03 5.64
N ILE A 133 -94.71 2.11 4.75
CA ILE A 133 -94.87 2.23 3.30
C ILE A 133 -94.23 1.01 2.64
N HIS A 134 -95.05 0.04 2.24
CA HIS A 134 -94.51 -1.27 1.90
C HIS A 134 -95.19 -2.02 0.75
N ASP A 135 -94.44 -2.99 0.21
CA ASP A 135 -94.87 -3.97 -0.80
C ASP A 135 -95.53 -3.35 -2.05
N GLY A 136 -95.19 -2.10 -2.36
CA GLY A 136 -95.66 -1.39 -3.55
C GLY A 136 -95.04 -1.89 -4.85
N GLN A 137 -95.74 -1.69 -5.98
CA GLN A 137 -95.20 -2.03 -7.30
C GLN A 137 -94.28 -0.94 -7.89
N GLY A 138 -94.29 0.28 -7.33
CA GLY A 138 -93.40 1.37 -7.71
C GLY A 138 -92.61 1.93 -6.51
N ASN A 139 -92.49 3.26 -6.41
CA ASN A 139 -91.68 3.92 -5.38
C ASN A 139 -92.39 3.93 -4.01
N GLY A 140 -91.65 3.78 -2.91
CA GLY A 140 -92.20 4.04 -1.57
C GLY A 140 -92.58 5.51 -1.41
N ILE A 141 -91.59 6.39 -1.45
CA ILE A 141 -91.78 7.85 -1.39
C ILE A 141 -91.04 8.53 -2.56
N GLN A 142 -91.70 9.44 -3.27
CA GLN A 142 -91.08 10.28 -4.32
C GLN A 142 -91.22 11.76 -3.95
N ILE A 143 -90.09 12.47 -3.81
CA ILE A 143 -90.03 13.91 -3.60
C ILE A 143 -89.42 14.58 -4.83
N LYS A 144 -90.17 15.49 -5.48
CA LYS A 144 -89.78 16.16 -6.72
C LYS A 144 -90.19 17.64 -6.78
N ASP A 145 -89.66 18.34 -7.78
CA ASP A 145 -90.01 19.73 -8.10
C ASP A 145 -89.83 20.71 -6.93
N ASN A 146 -88.67 20.66 -6.25
CA ASN A 146 -88.35 21.43 -5.04
C ASN A 146 -89.20 21.08 -3.81
N GLY A 147 -89.80 19.89 -3.77
CA GLY A 147 -90.54 19.40 -2.61
C GLY A 147 -89.67 19.36 -1.34
N GLN A 148 -90.29 19.69 -0.22
CA GLN A 148 -89.71 19.64 1.13
C GLN A 148 -90.48 18.63 1.97
N GLY A 149 -90.12 18.46 3.24
CA GLY A 149 -90.89 17.67 4.20
C GLY A 149 -90.02 17.01 5.25
N VAL A 150 -90.67 16.51 6.30
CA VAL A 150 -90.03 15.70 7.35
C VAL A 150 -90.63 14.31 7.32
N ILE A 151 -89.79 13.29 7.14
CA ILE A 151 -90.18 11.88 7.20
C ILE A 151 -89.46 11.29 8.40
N GLU A 152 -90.21 10.90 9.43
CA GLU A 152 -89.66 10.54 10.73
C GLU A 152 -90.23 9.23 11.26
N ASP A 153 -89.38 8.37 11.83
CA ASP A 153 -89.75 7.10 12.46
C ASP A 153 -90.55 6.17 11.51
N CYS A 154 -90.29 6.22 10.20
CA CYS A 154 -91.04 5.47 9.20
C CYS A 154 -90.34 4.18 8.75
N ASP A 155 -91.15 3.17 8.42
CA ASP A 155 -90.70 1.91 7.83
C ASP A 155 -91.04 1.86 6.34
N ILE A 156 -90.03 1.73 5.48
CA ILE A 156 -90.19 1.72 4.02
C ILE A 156 -89.56 0.45 3.47
N TYR A 157 -90.36 -0.55 3.08
CA TYR A 157 -89.81 -1.87 2.75
C TYR A 157 -90.55 -2.66 1.67
N GLY A 158 -89.88 -3.64 1.05
CA GLY A 158 -90.51 -4.56 0.08
C GLY A 158 -90.97 -3.94 -1.25
N ASN A 159 -90.80 -2.62 -1.43
CA ASN A 159 -91.19 -1.90 -2.64
C ASN A 159 -90.38 -2.39 -3.86
N THR A 160 -91.05 -2.48 -5.00
CA THR A 160 -90.48 -3.08 -6.22
C THR A 160 -89.47 -2.17 -6.92
N TYR A 161 -89.65 -0.85 -6.84
CA TYR A 161 -88.69 0.14 -7.36
C TYR A 161 -87.93 0.79 -6.19
N LEU A 162 -87.92 2.12 -6.07
CA LEU A 162 -87.11 2.82 -5.07
C LEU A 162 -87.81 2.86 -3.71
N GLY A 163 -87.06 2.75 -2.61
CA GLY A 163 -87.61 3.04 -1.28
C GLY A 163 -87.99 4.53 -1.19
N VAL A 164 -87.01 5.41 -1.40
CA VAL A 164 -87.19 6.87 -1.45
C VAL A 164 -86.47 7.46 -2.66
N GLN A 165 -87.13 8.35 -3.39
CA GLN A 165 -86.52 9.15 -4.46
C GLN A 165 -86.54 10.64 -4.10
N ILE A 166 -85.39 11.30 -4.20
CA ILE A 166 -85.24 12.75 -4.04
C ILE A 166 -84.70 13.30 -5.36
N THR A 167 -85.51 14.08 -6.09
CA THR A 167 -85.13 14.58 -7.41
C THR A 167 -85.49 16.05 -7.61
N THR A 168 -84.90 16.70 -8.61
CA THR A 168 -85.30 18.00 -9.14
C THR A 168 -85.29 19.09 -8.07
N GLY A 169 -84.14 19.28 -7.42
CA GLY A 169 -83.91 20.32 -6.40
C GLY A 169 -84.62 20.08 -5.05
N SER A 170 -85.19 18.90 -4.83
CA SER A 170 -85.91 18.59 -3.58
C SER A 170 -84.98 18.44 -2.38
N ASN A 171 -85.46 18.86 -1.21
CA ASN A 171 -84.66 18.90 0.02
C ASN A 171 -85.46 18.44 1.27
N PRO A 172 -85.91 17.17 1.32
CA PRO A 172 -86.59 16.64 2.51
C PRO A 172 -85.59 16.29 3.63
N MET A 173 -86.10 16.16 4.86
CA MET A 173 -85.38 15.59 6.01
C MET A 173 -85.96 14.21 6.34
N LEU A 174 -85.13 13.18 6.32
CA LEU A 174 -85.44 11.83 6.77
C LEU A 174 -84.74 11.59 8.11
N ARG A 175 -85.48 11.23 9.16
CA ARG A 175 -84.92 10.97 10.50
C ARG A 175 -85.43 9.66 11.08
N ASN A 176 -84.58 8.85 11.70
CA ASN A 176 -84.97 7.59 12.37
C ASN A 176 -85.77 6.63 11.47
N CYS A 177 -85.55 6.66 10.15
CA CYS A 177 -86.29 5.82 9.21
C CYS A 177 -85.57 4.49 8.98
N ARG A 178 -86.34 3.42 8.73
CA ARG A 178 -85.81 2.12 8.28
C ARG A 178 -86.24 1.87 6.84
N ILE A 179 -85.27 1.74 5.94
CA ILE A 179 -85.48 1.53 4.51
C ILE A 179 -84.86 0.20 4.09
N TYR A 180 -85.67 -0.85 3.92
CA TYR A 180 -85.12 -2.20 3.84
C TYR A 180 -85.83 -3.20 2.92
N ASP A 181 -85.13 -4.28 2.57
CA ASP A 181 -85.63 -5.40 1.76
C ASP A 181 -86.34 -4.98 0.45
N GLY A 182 -85.96 -3.82 -0.11
CA GLY A 182 -86.45 -3.34 -1.39
C GLY A 182 -85.86 -4.10 -2.58
N LYS A 183 -86.62 -4.16 -3.69
CA LYS A 183 -86.13 -4.75 -4.95
C LYS A 183 -85.37 -3.75 -5.82
N GLY A 184 -85.45 -2.45 -5.53
CA GLY A 184 -84.65 -1.37 -6.13
C GLY A 184 -83.61 -0.79 -5.15
N THR A 185 -83.16 0.44 -5.44
CA THR A 185 -82.27 1.23 -4.57
C THR A 185 -83.04 1.67 -3.33
N GLY A 186 -82.41 1.64 -2.16
CA GLY A 186 -83.03 2.10 -0.91
C GLY A 186 -83.42 3.57 -1.00
N ILE A 187 -82.43 4.44 -1.21
CA ILE A 187 -82.64 5.88 -1.41
C ILE A 187 -81.87 6.35 -2.65
N TRP A 188 -82.56 6.96 -3.61
CA TRP A 188 -81.93 7.53 -4.81
C TRP A 188 -82.11 9.05 -4.87
N ILE A 189 -80.99 9.76 -4.89
CA ILE A 189 -80.89 11.22 -4.88
C ILE A 189 -80.27 11.64 -6.22
N THR A 190 -81.05 12.30 -7.06
CA THR A 190 -80.72 12.60 -8.45
C THR A 190 -81.17 14.02 -8.85
N ASP A 191 -80.78 14.50 -10.03
CA ASP A 191 -81.17 15.79 -10.60
C ASP A 191 -81.07 16.97 -9.62
N ASN A 192 -79.90 17.17 -9.01
CA ASN A 192 -79.62 18.21 -8.00
C ASN A 192 -80.44 18.08 -6.70
N GLY A 193 -80.75 16.85 -6.25
CA GLY A 193 -81.37 16.63 -4.93
C GLY A 193 -80.42 16.96 -3.76
N LEU A 194 -80.96 17.46 -2.64
CA LEU A 194 -80.16 17.98 -1.51
C LEU A 194 -80.44 17.31 -0.15
N GLY A 195 -81.47 16.49 -0.02
CA GLY A 195 -82.07 16.08 1.27
C GLY A 195 -81.08 15.65 2.38
N THR A 196 -81.56 15.72 3.62
CA THR A 196 -80.82 15.30 4.83
C THR A 196 -81.33 13.96 5.35
N LEU A 197 -80.43 13.00 5.56
CA LEU A 197 -80.69 11.70 6.17
C LEU A 197 -79.98 11.66 7.53
N GLU A 198 -80.73 11.46 8.62
CA GLU A 198 -80.22 11.42 9.98
C GLU A 198 -80.69 10.17 10.71
N ASP A 199 -79.79 9.46 11.39
CA ASP A 199 -80.14 8.33 12.27
C ASP A 199 -80.97 7.22 11.56
N CYS A 200 -80.74 7.00 10.25
CA CYS A 200 -81.51 6.06 9.44
C CYS A 200 -80.79 4.70 9.27
N ASP A 201 -81.59 3.62 9.20
CA ASP A 201 -81.13 2.27 8.88
C ASP A 201 -81.53 1.88 7.46
N ILE A 202 -80.56 1.51 6.62
CA ILE A 202 -80.78 1.17 5.21
C ILE A 202 -80.15 -0.19 4.93
N TYR A 203 -80.95 -1.24 4.73
CA TYR A 203 -80.41 -2.61 4.65
C TYR A 203 -81.18 -3.59 3.77
N GLY A 204 -80.55 -4.69 3.33
CA GLY A 204 -81.22 -5.77 2.61
C GLY A 204 -81.70 -5.45 1.18
N ASN A 205 -81.52 -4.21 0.72
CA ASN A 205 -81.93 -3.74 -0.59
C ASN A 205 -81.16 -4.43 -1.73
N THR A 206 -81.83 -4.64 -2.87
CA THR A 206 -81.28 -5.41 -4.00
C THR A 206 -80.27 -4.63 -4.84
N TYR A 207 -80.48 -3.33 -4.98
CA TYR A 207 -79.56 -2.36 -5.59
C TYR A 207 -78.90 -1.51 -4.49
N PRO A 208 -78.09 -0.47 -4.79
CA PRO A 208 -77.39 0.25 -3.75
C PRO A 208 -78.30 0.73 -2.60
N GLY A 209 -77.76 0.76 -1.38
CA GLY A 209 -78.47 1.30 -0.23
C GLY A 209 -78.81 2.77 -0.46
N VAL A 210 -77.81 3.56 -0.85
CA VAL A 210 -77.96 4.95 -1.27
C VAL A 210 -77.27 5.19 -2.61
N SER A 211 -77.95 5.88 -3.53
CA SER A 211 -77.36 6.37 -4.79
C SER A 211 -77.43 7.90 -4.85
N ILE A 212 -76.33 8.54 -5.21
CA ILE A 212 -76.22 10.00 -5.37
C ILE A 212 -75.64 10.30 -6.75
N ASP A 213 -76.40 10.98 -7.60
CA ASP A 213 -75.94 11.31 -8.94
C ASP A 213 -76.41 12.66 -9.48
N THR A 214 -75.97 13.00 -10.69
CA THR A 214 -76.46 14.15 -11.48
C THR A 214 -76.41 15.46 -10.68
N GLY A 215 -75.24 15.75 -10.10
CA GLY A 215 -74.99 16.99 -9.33
C GLY A 215 -75.68 17.07 -7.96
N SER A 216 -76.30 15.98 -7.49
CA SER A 216 -76.96 15.95 -6.18
C SER A 216 -75.96 16.09 -5.02
N ASN A 217 -76.36 16.78 -3.95
CA ASN A 217 -75.50 17.10 -2.81
C ASN A 217 -76.22 16.94 -1.45
N PRO A 218 -76.55 15.69 -1.05
CA PRO A 218 -77.22 15.42 0.21
C PRO A 218 -76.31 15.43 1.43
N ILE A 219 -76.90 15.54 2.62
CA ILE A 219 -76.21 15.32 3.90
C ILE A 219 -76.70 14.00 4.49
N ILE A 220 -75.80 13.06 4.76
CA ILE A 220 -76.08 11.76 5.35
C ILE A 220 -75.29 11.67 6.65
N ARG A 221 -75.97 11.62 7.79
CA ARG A 221 -75.31 11.62 9.11
C ARG A 221 -75.85 10.57 10.06
N ASN A 222 -74.97 9.95 10.85
CA ASN A 222 -75.32 8.91 11.82
C ASN A 222 -76.14 7.74 11.24
N CYS A 223 -75.98 7.44 9.95
CA CYS A 223 -76.77 6.40 9.28
C CYS A 223 -76.03 5.06 9.29
N ARG A 224 -76.78 3.95 9.32
CA ARG A 224 -76.26 2.60 9.14
C ARG A 224 -76.72 2.04 7.81
N ILE A 225 -75.78 1.72 6.92
CA ILE A 225 -76.05 1.19 5.58
C ILE A 225 -75.40 -0.19 5.45
N TYR A 226 -76.19 -1.26 5.56
CA TYR A 226 -75.63 -2.59 5.76
C TYR A 226 -76.38 -3.76 5.12
N ASP A 227 -75.69 -4.89 4.97
CA ASP A 227 -76.24 -6.15 4.45
C ASP A 227 -77.05 -6.01 3.14
N GLY A 228 -76.72 -5.00 2.31
CA GLY A 228 -77.28 -4.81 0.98
C GLY A 228 -76.72 -5.83 -0.02
N LYS A 229 -77.50 -6.14 -1.07
CA LYS A 229 -77.09 -7.09 -2.12
C LYS A 229 -76.25 -6.44 -3.23
N SER A 230 -75.84 -5.19 -3.02
CA SER A 230 -75.12 -4.35 -3.97
C SER A 230 -74.16 -3.41 -3.22
N PHE A 231 -73.89 -2.23 -3.76
CA PHE A 231 -73.10 -1.19 -3.11
C PHE A 231 -73.81 -0.71 -1.83
N GLY A 232 -73.06 -0.36 -0.77
CA GLY A 232 -73.65 0.40 0.33
C GLY A 232 -74.09 1.77 -0.17
N ILE A 233 -73.12 2.55 -0.66
CA ILE A 233 -73.35 3.88 -1.24
C ILE A 233 -72.67 3.97 -2.61
N TRP A 234 -73.39 4.47 -3.62
CA TRP A 234 -72.84 4.72 -4.95
C TRP A 234 -73.03 6.19 -5.36
N ILE A 235 -71.92 6.88 -5.60
CA ILE A 235 -71.85 8.29 -5.94
C ILE A 235 -71.26 8.41 -7.36
N THR A 236 -72.08 8.84 -8.31
CA THR A 236 -71.73 8.86 -9.75
C THR A 236 -72.17 10.15 -10.44
N ASP A 237 -71.74 10.36 -11.68
CA ASP A 237 -72.19 11.42 -12.59
C ASP A 237 -72.13 12.83 -11.98
N ASN A 238 -70.94 13.19 -11.47
CA ASN A 238 -70.69 14.44 -10.74
C ASN A 238 -71.53 14.57 -9.44
N GLY A 239 -71.91 13.45 -8.85
CA GLY A 239 -72.52 13.41 -7.53
C GLY A 239 -71.61 14.05 -6.48
N LEU A 240 -72.23 14.85 -5.64
CA LEU A 240 -71.62 15.44 -4.45
C LEU A 240 -72.23 14.75 -3.22
N GLY A 241 -72.12 15.38 -2.05
CA GLY A 241 -72.71 14.89 -0.82
C GLY A 241 -71.71 14.84 0.32
N THR A 242 -72.24 14.91 1.54
CA THR A 242 -71.47 14.83 2.78
C THR A 242 -71.97 13.64 3.59
N LEU A 243 -71.08 12.69 3.89
CA LEU A 243 -71.31 11.54 4.75
C LEU A 243 -70.56 11.78 6.07
N GLU A 244 -71.27 11.82 7.19
CA GLU A 244 -70.71 12.08 8.53
C GLU A 244 -71.14 10.98 9.50
N ASP A 245 -70.20 10.43 10.27
CA ASP A 245 -70.50 9.49 11.38
C ASP A 245 -71.34 8.27 10.95
N CYS A 246 -71.15 7.77 9.72
CA CYS A 246 -71.93 6.67 9.17
C CYS A 246 -71.20 5.31 9.29
N ASP A 247 -71.98 4.25 9.51
CA ASP A 247 -71.52 2.86 9.48
C ASP A 247 -71.98 2.17 8.20
N ILE A 248 -71.03 1.69 7.39
CA ILE A 248 -71.29 1.05 6.09
C ILE A 248 -70.66 -0.33 6.10
N TYR A 249 -71.45 -1.40 6.20
CA TYR A 249 -70.89 -2.73 6.44
C TYR A 249 -71.68 -3.92 5.88
N GLY A 250 -71.03 -5.07 5.71
CA GLY A 250 -71.70 -6.34 5.36
C GLY A 250 -72.30 -6.41 3.94
N ASN A 251 -72.20 -5.34 3.15
CA ASN A 251 -72.73 -5.28 1.79
C ASN A 251 -72.03 -6.31 0.88
N THR A 252 -72.79 -6.95 -0.02
CA THR A 252 -72.27 -8.05 -0.85
C THR A 252 -71.37 -7.59 -2.01
N SER A 253 -71.33 -6.29 -2.29
CA SER A 253 -70.40 -5.68 -3.25
C SER A 253 -69.53 -4.64 -2.53
N LEU A 254 -69.48 -3.41 -3.02
CA LEU A 254 -68.64 -2.34 -2.48
C LEU A 254 -69.26 -1.69 -1.24
N GLY A 255 -68.44 -1.20 -0.32
CA GLY A 255 -68.91 -0.27 0.72
C GLY A 255 -69.35 1.06 0.09
N VAL A 256 -68.39 1.78 -0.49
CA VAL A 256 -68.61 3.08 -1.16
C VAL A 256 -67.98 3.10 -2.55
N GLY A 257 -68.75 3.47 -3.58
CA GLY A 257 -68.25 3.73 -4.93
C GLY A 257 -68.28 5.22 -5.26
N ILE A 258 -67.15 5.78 -5.72
CA ILE A 258 -67.03 7.17 -6.20
C ILE A 258 -66.59 7.14 -7.66
N THR A 259 -67.49 7.47 -8.57
CA THR A 259 -67.30 7.28 -10.02
C THR A 259 -67.64 8.53 -10.83
N THR A 260 -67.19 8.59 -12.07
CA THR A 260 -67.58 9.59 -13.09
C THR A 260 -67.51 11.03 -12.59
N GLY A 261 -66.32 11.48 -12.18
CA GLY A 261 -66.08 12.87 -11.75
C GLY A 261 -66.69 13.27 -10.40
N SER A 262 -67.25 12.32 -9.65
CA SER A 262 -67.89 12.61 -8.35
C SER A 262 -66.88 13.06 -7.30
N ASN A 263 -67.32 13.97 -6.42
CA ASN A 263 -66.48 14.61 -5.42
C ASN A 263 -67.20 14.76 -4.06
N PRO A 264 -67.50 13.65 -3.37
CA PRO A 264 -68.11 13.68 -2.05
C PRO A 264 -67.12 14.01 -0.94
N ILE A 265 -67.65 14.38 0.22
CA ILE A 265 -66.94 14.48 1.49
C ILE A 265 -67.41 13.33 2.40
N ILE A 266 -66.47 12.53 2.91
CA ILE A 266 -66.74 11.41 3.81
C ILE A 266 -65.91 11.64 5.08
N ARG A 267 -66.57 11.78 6.23
CA ARG A 267 -65.93 12.12 7.51
C ARG A 267 -66.35 11.21 8.63
N SER A 268 -65.39 10.80 9.46
CA SER A 268 -65.67 10.04 10.70
C SER A 268 -66.52 8.77 10.47
N CYS A 269 -66.42 8.18 9.27
CA CYS A 269 -67.22 7.02 8.86
C CYS A 269 -66.45 5.72 9.08
N ARG A 270 -67.19 4.63 9.35
CA ARG A 270 -66.63 3.27 9.46
C ARG A 270 -67.13 2.42 8.30
N ILE A 271 -66.21 1.88 7.50
CA ILE A 271 -66.50 1.11 6.29
C ILE A 271 -65.84 -0.27 6.39
N TYR A 272 -66.63 -1.30 6.68
CA TYR A 272 -66.06 -2.58 7.09
C TYR A 272 -66.82 -3.84 6.68
N ASP A 273 -66.13 -4.98 6.68
CA ASP A 273 -66.69 -6.32 6.39
C ASP A 273 -67.48 -6.44 5.07
N SER A 274 -67.21 -5.55 4.10
CA SER A 274 -67.77 -5.64 2.75
C SER A 274 -67.24 -6.90 2.06
N LYS A 275 -68.09 -7.55 1.26
CA LYS A 275 -67.70 -8.78 0.53
C LYS A 275 -66.83 -8.50 -0.70
N SER A 276 -66.60 -7.23 -1.01
CA SER A 276 -65.64 -6.75 -2.00
C SER A 276 -64.84 -5.56 -1.45
N PHE A 277 -64.56 -4.54 -2.27
CA PHE A 277 -63.76 -3.37 -1.88
C PHE A 277 -64.48 -2.55 -0.80
N GLY A 278 -63.71 -1.98 0.14
CA GLY A 278 -64.25 -1.00 1.08
C GLY A 278 -64.68 0.26 0.33
N ILE A 279 -63.75 0.89 -0.37
CA ILE A 279 -63.97 2.09 -1.19
C ILE A 279 -63.33 1.91 -2.56
N TRP A 280 -64.08 2.20 -3.62
CA TRP A 280 -63.60 2.17 -4.99
C TRP A 280 -63.77 3.52 -5.67
N ILE A 281 -62.68 4.07 -6.19
CA ILE A 281 -62.61 5.41 -6.78
C ILE A 281 -62.08 5.26 -8.21
N THR A 282 -62.96 5.47 -9.20
CA THR A 282 -62.66 5.27 -10.62
C THR A 282 -63.22 6.42 -11.48
N ASP A 283 -62.82 6.45 -12.75
CA ASP A 283 -63.36 7.34 -13.78
C ASP A 283 -63.28 8.82 -13.39
N ASN A 284 -62.08 9.25 -12.98
CA ASN A 284 -61.77 10.60 -12.52
C ASN A 284 -62.49 11.02 -11.23
N GLY A 285 -62.79 10.08 -10.32
CA GLY A 285 -63.32 10.40 -8.98
C GLY A 285 -62.32 11.19 -8.12
N LEU A 286 -62.80 12.11 -7.28
CA LEU A 286 -61.98 13.08 -6.54
C LEU A 286 -62.16 13.09 -5.02
N GLY A 287 -63.18 12.44 -4.47
CA GLY A 287 -63.68 12.66 -3.09
C GLY A 287 -62.64 12.81 -1.96
N THR A 288 -63.06 13.50 -0.90
CA THR A 288 -62.24 13.72 0.32
C THR A 288 -62.72 12.83 1.46
N LEU A 289 -61.81 12.02 2.01
CA LEU A 289 -62.04 11.12 3.14
C LEU A 289 -61.24 11.63 4.33
N GLU A 290 -61.89 11.93 5.46
CA GLU A 290 -61.24 12.44 6.67
C GLU A 290 -61.67 11.61 7.89
N ASP A 291 -60.73 11.24 8.75
CA ASP A 291 -61.02 10.55 10.02
C ASP A 291 -61.78 9.21 9.86
N CYS A 292 -61.59 8.50 8.75
CA CYS A 292 -62.36 7.29 8.45
C CYS A 292 -61.63 5.99 8.86
N ASP A 293 -62.41 5.00 9.32
CA ASP A 293 -61.94 3.65 9.61
C ASP A 293 -62.39 2.67 8.52
N ILE A 294 -61.44 1.99 7.89
CA ILE A 294 -61.69 1.07 6.78
C ILE A 294 -61.04 -0.28 7.09
N TYR A 295 -61.83 -1.31 7.40
CA TYR A 295 -61.26 -2.58 7.90
C TYR A 295 -62.09 -3.84 7.57
N GLY A 296 -61.47 -5.02 7.63
CA GLY A 296 -62.17 -6.31 7.48
C GLY A 296 -62.75 -6.62 6.08
N ASN A 297 -62.59 -5.70 5.12
CA ASN A 297 -63.07 -5.85 3.75
C ASN A 297 -62.33 -6.98 3.01
N THR A 298 -63.01 -7.61 2.05
CA THR A 298 -62.51 -8.82 1.37
C THR A 298 -61.50 -8.49 0.28
N ASP A 299 -61.78 -7.48 -0.54
CA ASP A 299 -60.85 -6.91 -1.52
C ASP A 299 -60.17 -5.65 -0.92
N PRO A 300 -59.36 -4.84 -1.64
CA PRO A 300 -58.71 -3.68 -1.06
C PRO A 300 -59.61 -2.80 -0.20
N GLY A 301 -59.05 -2.29 0.91
CA GLY A 301 -59.71 -1.28 1.74
C GLY A 301 -60.07 -0.06 0.88
N VAL A 302 -59.11 0.44 0.12
CA VAL A 302 -59.31 1.52 -0.87
C VAL A 302 -58.65 1.16 -2.20
N GLN A 303 -59.37 1.34 -3.31
CA GLN A 303 -58.79 1.26 -4.65
C GLN A 303 -58.99 2.57 -5.43
N ILE A 304 -57.91 3.05 -6.05
CA ILE A 304 -57.86 4.27 -6.86
C ILE A 304 -57.42 3.90 -8.28
N THR A 305 -58.24 4.23 -9.28
CA THR A 305 -57.98 3.83 -10.67
C THR A 305 -58.45 4.87 -11.69
N THR A 306 -58.01 4.72 -12.95
CA THR A 306 -58.53 5.44 -14.12
C THR A 306 -58.48 6.96 -13.95
N GLY A 307 -57.28 7.48 -13.64
CA GLY A 307 -57.05 8.93 -13.48
C GLY A 307 -57.65 9.57 -12.23
N SER A 308 -58.24 8.78 -11.33
CA SER A 308 -58.84 9.29 -10.09
C SER A 308 -57.80 9.89 -9.16
N ASN A 309 -58.19 10.95 -8.45
CA ASN A 309 -57.31 11.73 -7.59
C ASN A 309 -57.98 12.15 -6.27
N PRO A 310 -58.34 11.18 -5.40
CA PRO A 310 -58.96 11.45 -4.12
C PRO A 310 -57.97 11.95 -3.06
N THR A 311 -58.49 12.53 -1.98
CA THR A 311 -57.68 12.92 -0.82
C THR A 311 -58.12 12.13 0.41
N LEU A 312 -57.18 11.44 1.06
CA LEU A 312 -57.38 10.70 2.32
C LEU A 312 -56.56 11.39 3.41
N ARG A 313 -57.21 11.79 4.51
CA ARG A 313 -56.58 12.44 5.67
C ARG A 313 -56.94 11.74 6.97
N ASN A 314 -55.95 11.50 7.83
CA ASN A 314 -56.17 10.93 9.16
C ASN A 314 -57.03 9.65 9.15
N CYS A 315 -56.89 8.83 8.10
CA CYS A 315 -57.67 7.61 7.93
C CYS A 315 -56.90 6.39 8.46
N ARG A 316 -57.62 5.41 9.01
CA ARG A 316 -57.06 4.13 9.45
C ARG A 316 -57.55 3.01 8.54
N ILE A 317 -56.64 2.34 7.85
CA ILE A 317 -56.93 1.26 6.91
C ILE A 317 -56.26 -0.03 7.39
N TYR A 318 -57.02 -0.94 7.98
CA TYR A 318 -56.42 -2.04 8.73
C TYR A 318 -57.18 -3.37 8.71
N ASP A 319 -56.48 -4.45 9.06
CA ASP A 319 -57.02 -5.81 9.19
C ASP A 319 -57.90 -6.27 8.00
N GLY A 320 -57.61 -5.76 6.79
CA GLY A 320 -58.23 -6.19 5.55
C GLY A 320 -57.75 -7.58 5.12
N LYS A 321 -58.58 -8.29 4.34
CA LYS A 321 -58.24 -9.59 3.75
C LYS A 321 -57.59 -9.48 2.36
N GLY A 322 -57.31 -8.25 1.93
CA GLY A 322 -56.56 -7.94 0.73
C GLY A 322 -55.55 -6.81 0.98
N TYR A 323 -55.36 -5.96 -0.02
CA TYR A 323 -54.51 -4.76 0.05
C TYR A 323 -55.10 -3.73 1.02
N GLY A 324 -54.26 -2.95 1.69
CA GLY A 324 -54.76 -1.74 2.38
C GLY A 324 -55.27 -0.75 1.34
N ILE A 325 -54.36 -0.27 0.49
CA ILE A 325 -54.65 0.67 -0.59
C ILE A 325 -54.01 0.18 -1.89
N TRP A 326 -54.79 0.10 -2.98
CA TRP A 326 -54.28 -0.27 -4.30
C TRP A 326 -54.53 0.84 -5.33
N ILE A 327 -53.45 1.38 -5.90
CA ILE A 327 -53.46 2.49 -6.85
C ILE A 327 -52.95 1.99 -8.20
N LYS A 328 -53.81 2.03 -9.21
CA LYS A 328 -53.52 1.47 -10.55
C LYS A 328 -54.12 2.30 -11.68
N ASP A 329 -53.82 1.92 -12.92
CA ASP A 329 -54.32 2.51 -14.17
C ASP A 329 -54.27 4.06 -14.17
N ASN A 330 -53.08 4.62 -13.93
CA ASN A 330 -52.80 6.07 -13.81
C ASN A 330 -53.53 6.77 -12.65
N GLY A 331 -53.81 6.08 -11.54
CA GLY A 331 -54.30 6.71 -10.32
C GLY A 331 -53.28 7.68 -9.73
N LEU A 332 -53.77 8.81 -9.19
CA LEU A 332 -52.95 9.82 -8.51
C LEU A 332 -53.20 9.68 -7.01
N GLY A 333 -54.05 10.51 -6.41
CA GLY A 333 -54.44 10.38 -5.01
C GLY A 333 -53.41 10.94 -4.04
N THR A 334 -53.89 11.56 -2.97
CA THR A 334 -53.07 12.10 -1.87
C THR A 334 -53.46 11.44 -0.56
N LEU A 335 -52.49 10.80 0.10
CA LEU A 335 -52.63 10.18 1.42
C LEU A 335 -51.81 11.01 2.41
N GLU A 336 -52.45 11.52 3.45
CA GLU A 336 -51.86 12.39 4.45
C GLU A 336 -52.26 11.90 5.85
N ASP A 337 -51.29 11.77 6.76
CA ASP A 337 -51.50 11.39 8.17
C ASP A 337 -52.27 10.07 8.36
N CYS A 338 -52.13 9.11 7.43
CA CYS A 338 -52.89 7.86 7.46
C CYS A 338 -52.12 6.72 8.13
N ASP A 339 -52.86 5.84 8.82
CA ASP A 339 -52.34 4.61 9.42
C ASP A 339 -52.80 3.38 8.62
N ILE A 340 -51.86 2.57 8.16
CA ILE A 340 -52.13 1.40 7.32
C ILE A 340 -51.44 0.16 7.92
N TYR A 341 -52.20 -0.80 8.44
CA TYR A 341 -51.61 -1.91 9.21
C TYR A 341 -52.42 -3.21 9.23
N GLY A 342 -51.80 -4.36 9.53
CA GLY A 342 -52.50 -5.65 9.75
C GLY A 342 -53.11 -6.33 8.50
N ASN A 343 -53.08 -5.65 7.34
CA ASN A 343 -53.60 -6.15 6.07
C ASN A 343 -52.83 -7.41 5.59
N THR A 344 -53.51 -8.29 4.85
CA THR A 344 -52.95 -9.57 4.39
C THR A 344 -52.06 -9.45 3.16
N ASP A 345 -52.38 -8.55 2.23
CA ASP A 345 -51.54 -8.19 1.07
C ASP A 345 -50.81 -6.85 1.38
N PRO A 346 -50.10 -6.18 0.43
CA PRO A 346 -49.41 -4.93 0.72
C PRO A 346 -50.26 -3.89 1.45
N GLY A 347 -49.61 -3.13 2.34
CA GLY A 347 -50.23 -1.93 2.91
C GLY A 347 -50.63 -0.96 1.81
N VAL A 348 -49.70 -0.62 0.91
CA VAL A 348 -49.95 0.17 -0.29
C VAL A 348 -49.33 -0.49 -1.52
N GLN A 349 -50.08 -0.60 -2.61
CA GLN A 349 -49.54 -1.03 -3.91
C GLN A 349 -49.76 0.04 -4.99
N ILE A 350 -48.71 0.33 -5.77
CA ILE A 350 -48.70 1.33 -6.84
C ILE A 350 -48.28 0.64 -8.15
N THR A 351 -49.18 0.61 -9.14
CA THR A 351 -48.93 -0.07 -10.42
C THR A 351 -49.30 0.77 -11.63
N THR A 352 -48.89 0.33 -12.83
CA THR A 352 -49.49 0.74 -14.12
C THR A 352 -49.49 2.26 -14.30
N GLY A 353 -48.32 2.89 -14.17
CA GLY A 353 -48.13 4.33 -14.37
C GLY A 353 -48.71 5.24 -13.29
N SER A 354 -49.24 4.69 -12.20
CA SER A 354 -49.83 5.47 -11.10
C SER A 354 -48.78 6.29 -10.36
N ASN A 355 -49.17 7.48 -9.91
CA ASN A 355 -48.26 8.45 -9.29
C ASN A 355 -48.90 9.17 -8.09
N PRO A 356 -49.17 8.44 -6.98
CA PRO A 356 -49.72 9.03 -5.75
C PRO A 356 -48.72 9.87 -4.98
N THR A 357 -49.24 10.74 -4.11
CA THR A 357 -48.46 11.38 -3.03
C THR A 357 -48.85 10.78 -1.69
N ILE A 358 -47.89 10.22 -0.96
CA ILE A 358 -48.07 9.61 0.35
C ILE A 358 -47.16 10.36 1.33
N ARG A 359 -47.72 11.03 2.33
CA ARG A 359 -46.95 11.84 3.27
C ARG A 359 -47.43 11.76 4.71
N HIS A 360 -46.50 11.79 5.66
CA HIS A 360 -46.78 11.68 7.09
C HIS A 360 -47.56 10.42 7.48
N CYS A 361 -47.48 9.36 6.68
CA CYS A 361 -48.21 8.12 6.90
C CYS A 361 -47.39 7.11 7.69
N ARG A 362 -48.08 6.25 8.46
CA ARG A 362 -47.49 5.09 9.14
C ARG A 362 -47.98 3.81 8.48
N ILE A 363 -47.07 3.01 7.95
CA ILE A 363 -47.36 1.74 7.26
C ILE A 363 -46.64 0.61 7.98
N TYR A 364 -47.37 -0.16 8.79
CA TYR A 364 -46.73 -1.05 9.75
C TYR A 364 -47.45 -2.36 10.04
N ASP A 365 -46.72 -3.31 10.62
CA ASP A 365 -47.23 -4.61 11.07
C ASP A 365 -48.10 -5.35 10.02
N GLY A 366 -47.82 -5.13 8.74
CA GLY A 366 -48.44 -5.84 7.63
C GLY A 366 -47.97 -7.29 7.54
N LYS A 367 -48.86 -8.16 7.05
CA LYS A 367 -48.52 -9.58 6.80
C LYS A 367 -47.72 -9.77 5.50
N GLN A 368 -47.60 -8.72 4.69
CA GLN A 368 -46.81 -8.67 3.46
C GLN A 368 -45.89 -7.43 3.44
N THR A 369 -45.64 -6.83 2.28
CA THR A 369 -44.77 -5.65 2.05
C THR A 369 -45.48 -4.41 2.56
N GLY A 370 -44.74 -3.45 3.11
CA GLY A 370 -45.32 -2.14 3.48
C GLY A 370 -45.87 -1.41 2.26
N ILE A 371 -44.97 -1.04 1.34
CA ILE A 371 -45.30 -0.37 0.08
C ILE A 371 -44.65 -1.13 -1.10
N TRP A 372 -45.46 -1.55 -2.08
CA TRP A 372 -44.99 -2.23 -3.28
C TRP A 372 -45.25 -1.40 -4.54
N ILE A 373 -44.18 -0.99 -5.23
CA ILE A 373 -44.22 -0.23 -6.48
C ILE A 373 -43.75 -1.13 -7.63
N LYS A 374 -44.62 -1.36 -8.62
CA LYS A 374 -44.32 -2.20 -9.78
C LYS A 374 -44.97 -1.72 -11.07
N ASP A 375 -44.68 -2.37 -12.18
CA ASP A 375 -45.29 -2.13 -13.49
C ASP A 375 -45.26 -0.65 -13.91
N ASN A 376 -44.07 -0.03 -13.79
CA ASN A 376 -43.83 1.40 -14.03
C ASN A 376 -44.61 2.35 -13.10
N GLY A 377 -44.98 1.92 -11.89
CA GLY A 377 -45.47 2.83 -10.85
C GLY A 377 -44.40 3.86 -10.45
N LEU A 378 -44.83 5.09 -10.15
CA LEU A 378 -43.96 6.19 -9.76
C LEU A 378 -44.13 6.45 -8.26
N GLY A 379 -44.97 7.42 -7.88
CA GLY A 379 -45.30 7.69 -6.49
C GLY A 379 -44.24 8.53 -5.77
N THR A 380 -44.68 9.39 -4.87
CA THR A 380 -43.84 10.18 -3.97
C THR A 380 -44.18 9.81 -2.53
N LEU A 381 -43.18 9.33 -1.79
CA LEU A 381 -43.25 8.97 -0.39
C LEU A 381 -42.43 10.00 0.40
N GLU A 382 -43.07 10.75 1.29
CA GLU A 382 -42.43 11.83 2.05
C GLU A 382 -42.74 11.71 3.54
N ASP A 383 -41.72 11.83 4.40
CA ASP A 383 -41.91 11.88 5.86
C ASP A 383 -42.75 10.70 6.43
N CYS A 384 -42.60 9.51 5.86
CA CYS A 384 -43.36 8.31 6.24
C CYS A 384 -42.57 7.38 7.16
N ASP A 385 -43.30 6.68 8.06
CA ASP A 385 -42.77 5.62 8.91
C ASP A 385 -43.22 4.25 8.42
N ILE A 386 -42.27 3.38 8.09
CA ILE A 386 -42.55 2.04 7.53
C ILE A 386 -41.83 0.99 8.37
N TYR A 387 -42.57 0.18 9.14
CA TYR A 387 -41.94 -0.72 10.12
C TYR A 387 -42.71 -2.00 10.44
N GLY A 388 -42.05 -3.02 11.00
CA GLY A 388 -42.71 -4.25 11.50
C GLY A 388 -43.32 -5.18 10.44
N ASN A 389 -43.28 -4.79 9.17
CA ASN A 389 -43.81 -5.55 8.04
C ASN A 389 -43.08 -6.89 7.85
N THR A 390 -43.80 -7.89 7.36
CA THR A 390 -43.28 -9.28 7.25
C THR A 390 -42.37 -9.48 6.04
N TYR A 391 -42.61 -8.73 4.96
CA TYR A 391 -41.80 -8.66 3.74
C TYR A 391 -41.12 -7.26 3.68
N PRO A 392 -40.49 -6.83 2.56
CA PRO A 392 -39.75 -5.58 2.60
C PRO A 392 -40.61 -4.38 3.01
N GLY A 393 -40.00 -3.39 3.65
CA GLY A 393 -40.69 -2.14 3.96
C GLY A 393 -41.15 -1.46 2.68
N VAL A 394 -40.21 -1.28 1.74
CA VAL A 394 -40.48 -0.79 0.39
C VAL A 394 -39.95 -1.79 -0.63
N PHE A 395 -40.78 -2.19 -1.59
CA PHE A 395 -40.38 -3.07 -2.69
C PHE A 395 -40.60 -2.40 -4.04
N ILE A 396 -39.55 -2.29 -4.85
CA ILE A 396 -39.56 -1.66 -6.16
C ILE A 396 -39.16 -2.71 -7.20
N ASP A 397 -40.08 -3.07 -8.08
CA ASP A 397 -39.81 -4.04 -9.15
C ASP A 397 -40.40 -3.63 -10.50
N THR A 398 -40.10 -4.38 -11.57
CA THR A 398 -40.73 -4.26 -12.89
C THR A 398 -40.83 -2.80 -13.41
N GLY A 399 -39.71 -2.08 -13.38
CA GLY A 399 -39.61 -0.70 -13.86
C GLY A 399 -40.22 0.37 -12.94
N GLY A 400 -40.61 0.04 -11.71
CA GLY A 400 -41.04 1.03 -10.71
C GLY A 400 -39.98 2.10 -10.47
N ASN A 401 -40.38 3.36 -10.30
CA ASN A 401 -39.47 4.50 -10.17
C ASN A 401 -40.01 5.57 -9.20
N PRO A 402 -40.12 5.26 -7.89
CA PRO A 402 -40.61 6.19 -6.88
C PRO A 402 -39.57 7.24 -6.46
N MET A 403 -40.07 8.34 -5.91
CA MET A 403 -39.30 9.24 -5.05
C MET A 403 -39.59 8.87 -3.59
N VAL A 404 -38.57 8.50 -2.82
CA VAL A 404 -38.68 8.22 -1.38
C VAL A 404 -37.78 9.20 -0.64
N ARG A 405 -38.38 10.11 0.13
CA ARG A 405 -37.66 11.20 0.79
C ARG A 405 -38.03 11.32 2.26
N ASN A 406 -37.06 11.60 3.13
CA ASN A 406 -37.28 11.80 4.57
C ASN A 406 -38.01 10.66 5.29
N CYS A 407 -37.95 9.44 4.77
CA CYS A 407 -38.68 8.31 5.33
C CYS A 407 -37.84 7.54 6.35
N ARG A 408 -38.50 6.95 7.34
CA ARG A 408 -37.89 6.01 8.30
C ARG A 408 -38.39 4.60 8.01
N ILE A 409 -37.48 3.70 7.63
CA ILE A 409 -37.78 2.30 7.28
C ILE A 409 -37.04 1.38 8.25
N TYR A 410 -37.75 0.80 9.22
CA TYR A 410 -37.09 0.16 10.35
C TYR A 410 -37.80 -1.04 10.95
N ASP A 411 -37.06 -1.85 11.71
CA ASP A 411 -37.57 -3.02 12.45
C ASP A 411 -38.44 -3.98 11.60
N GLY A 412 -38.20 -4.04 10.29
CA GLY A 412 -38.83 -4.98 9.37
C GLY A 412 -38.29 -6.40 9.55
N LYS A 413 -39.13 -7.40 9.24
CA LYS A 413 -38.77 -8.83 9.31
C LYS A 413 -38.05 -9.34 8.04
N GLN A 414 -37.73 -8.44 7.12
CA GLN A 414 -36.91 -8.72 5.94
C GLN A 414 -36.06 -7.48 5.58
N THR A 415 -35.81 -7.25 4.29
CA THR A 415 -35.03 -6.13 3.75
C THR A 415 -35.77 -4.82 4.02
N GLY A 416 -35.07 -3.74 4.35
CA GLY A 416 -35.72 -2.43 4.47
C GLY A 416 -36.32 -1.99 3.14
N ILE A 417 -35.45 -1.86 2.12
CA ILE A 417 -35.83 -1.50 0.75
C ILE A 417 -35.23 -2.51 -0.23
N TRP A 418 -36.06 -3.15 -1.06
CA TRP A 418 -35.60 -4.05 -2.12
C TRP A 418 -35.95 -3.46 -3.48
N ILE A 419 -34.97 -3.38 -4.37
CA ILE A 419 -35.07 -2.87 -5.74
C ILE A 419 -34.58 -3.97 -6.70
N THR A 420 -35.42 -4.44 -7.61
CA THR A 420 -35.09 -5.55 -8.54
C THR A 420 -35.82 -5.41 -9.87
N ASP A 421 -35.56 -6.29 -10.85
CA ASP A 421 -36.27 -6.39 -12.14
C ASP A 421 -36.38 -5.05 -12.89
N ASN A 422 -35.23 -4.40 -13.08
CA ASN A 422 -35.11 -3.05 -13.66
C ASN A 422 -35.79 -1.95 -12.84
N GLY A 423 -35.99 -2.18 -11.54
CA GLY A 423 -36.42 -1.18 -10.60
C GLY A 423 -35.46 0.01 -10.59
N LEU A 424 -36.05 1.20 -10.56
CA LEU A 424 -35.38 2.48 -10.45
C LEU A 424 -35.78 3.11 -9.09
N GLY A 425 -35.74 4.43 -9.02
CA GLY A 425 -36.14 5.20 -7.86
C GLY A 425 -35.00 6.02 -7.29
N THR A 426 -35.40 7.05 -6.55
CA THR A 426 -34.49 7.92 -5.79
C THR A 426 -34.83 7.82 -4.32
N LEU A 427 -33.84 7.43 -3.51
CA LEU A 427 -33.90 7.41 -2.05
C LEU A 427 -33.07 8.59 -1.55
N GLU A 428 -33.70 9.52 -0.85
CA GLU A 428 -33.07 10.76 -0.36
C GLU A 428 -33.39 10.99 1.11
N ASP A 429 -32.40 11.36 1.92
CA ASP A 429 -32.59 11.76 3.33
C ASP A 429 -33.34 10.73 4.18
N CYS A 430 -33.17 9.42 3.87
CA CYS A 430 -33.89 8.35 4.55
C CYS A 430 -33.06 7.70 5.67
N ASP A 431 -33.75 7.26 6.73
CA ASP A 431 -33.18 6.46 7.82
C ASP A 431 -33.63 5.00 7.69
N ILE A 432 -32.69 4.08 7.56
CA ILE A 432 -32.96 2.65 7.33
C ILE A 432 -32.21 1.83 8.38
N TYR A 433 -32.93 1.23 9.34
CA TYR A 433 -32.28 0.60 10.50
C TYR A 433 -33.05 -0.56 11.15
N GLY A 434 -32.38 -1.41 11.94
CA GLY A 434 -33.03 -2.47 12.73
C GLY A 434 -33.65 -3.65 11.95
N ASN A 435 -33.66 -3.58 10.62
CA ASN A 435 -34.18 -4.61 9.72
C ASN A 435 -33.43 -5.95 9.86
N THR A 436 -34.14 -7.07 9.71
CA THR A 436 -33.56 -8.42 9.91
C THR A 436 -32.78 -8.95 8.71
N ALA A 437 -33.00 -8.41 7.52
CA ALA A 437 -32.20 -8.66 6.32
C ALA A 437 -31.49 -7.35 5.89
N PRO A 438 -30.88 -7.23 4.68
CA PRO A 438 -30.16 -6.02 4.34
C PRO A 438 -31.00 -4.74 4.43
N GLY A 439 -30.38 -3.62 4.80
CA GLY A 439 -31.08 -2.33 4.83
C GLY A 439 -31.59 -1.95 3.44
N VAL A 440 -30.71 -1.98 2.44
CA VAL A 440 -31.05 -1.77 1.02
C VAL A 440 -30.50 -2.93 0.19
N CYS A 441 -31.34 -3.49 -0.69
CA CYS A 441 -30.93 -4.51 -1.66
C CYS A 441 -31.17 -4.00 -3.09
N ILE A 442 -30.15 -4.05 -3.93
CA ILE A 442 -30.18 -3.65 -5.35
C ILE A 442 -29.87 -4.89 -6.19
N GLY A 443 -30.87 -5.40 -6.89
CA GLY A 443 -30.82 -6.65 -7.64
C GLY A 443 -30.90 -6.46 -9.16
N THR A 444 -31.51 -7.44 -9.82
CA THR A 444 -31.46 -7.65 -11.28
C THR A 444 -31.74 -6.40 -12.10
N GLY A 445 -30.73 -5.96 -12.86
CA GLY A 445 -30.83 -4.83 -13.80
C GLY A 445 -31.20 -3.49 -13.18
N SER A 446 -31.18 -3.38 -11.85
CA SER A 446 -31.67 -2.21 -11.13
C SER A 446 -30.61 -1.13 -10.99
N ASN A 447 -31.02 0.13 -11.15
CA ASN A 447 -30.12 1.28 -11.10
C ASN A 447 -30.76 2.47 -10.34
N PRO A 448 -31.02 2.32 -9.03
CA PRO A 448 -31.53 3.40 -8.20
C PRO A 448 -30.44 4.40 -7.84
N THR A 449 -30.86 5.60 -7.41
CA THR A 449 -29.98 6.58 -6.74
C THR A 449 -30.29 6.59 -5.25
N VAL A 450 -29.28 6.39 -4.40
CA VAL A 450 -29.35 6.46 -2.94
C VAL A 450 -28.45 7.58 -2.47
N ARG A 451 -29.00 8.64 -1.88
CA ARG A 451 -28.21 9.79 -1.46
C ARG A 451 -28.62 10.40 -0.13
N HIS A 452 -27.66 10.90 0.64
CA HIS A 452 -27.90 11.49 1.96
C HIS A 452 -28.65 10.57 2.95
N CYS A 453 -28.59 9.25 2.73
CA CYS A 453 -29.27 8.27 3.57
C CYS A 453 -28.36 7.78 4.71
N ARG A 454 -28.98 7.42 5.84
CA ARG A 454 -28.32 6.73 6.95
C ARG A 454 -28.81 5.29 7.02
N ILE A 455 -27.90 4.33 6.86
CA ILE A 455 -28.21 2.90 6.86
C ILE A 455 -27.44 2.24 8.01
N TYR A 456 -28.13 1.94 9.11
CA TYR A 456 -27.43 1.61 10.35
C TYR A 456 -28.12 0.59 11.25
N ASP A 457 -27.35 0.01 12.18
CA ASP A 457 -27.84 -0.95 13.19
C ASP A 457 -28.71 -2.09 12.62
N GLY A 458 -28.46 -2.48 11.36
CA GLY A 458 -29.08 -3.63 10.72
C GLY A 458 -28.58 -4.95 11.30
N LYS A 459 -29.42 -5.99 11.25
CA LYS A 459 -29.04 -7.32 11.73
C LYS A 459 -28.25 -8.14 10.69
N GLN A 460 -28.06 -7.60 9.49
CA GLN A 460 -27.24 -8.13 8.41
C GLN A 460 -26.45 -6.99 7.73
N THR A 461 -26.10 -7.15 6.45
CA THR A 461 -25.42 -6.15 5.61
C THR A 461 -26.22 -4.84 5.50
N GLY A 462 -25.55 -3.69 5.55
CA GLY A 462 -26.20 -2.39 5.32
C GLY A 462 -26.80 -2.30 3.91
N ILE A 463 -25.94 -2.41 2.89
CA ILE A 463 -26.36 -2.38 1.47
C ILE A 463 -25.80 -3.59 0.72
N TRP A 464 -26.68 -4.35 0.06
CA TRP A 464 -26.30 -5.48 -0.77
C TRP A 464 -26.65 -5.23 -2.24
N ILE A 465 -25.66 -5.35 -3.13
CA ILE A 465 -25.78 -5.10 -4.56
C ILE A 465 -25.40 -6.39 -5.28
N THR A 466 -26.37 -6.97 -6.00
CA THR A 466 -26.28 -8.32 -6.56
C THR A 466 -26.94 -8.42 -7.94
N ASP A 467 -26.75 -9.55 -8.61
CA ASP A 467 -27.37 -9.91 -9.89
C ASP A 467 -27.25 -8.83 -10.98
N ASN A 468 -26.05 -8.27 -11.18
CA ASN A 468 -25.77 -7.17 -12.10
C ASN A 468 -26.44 -5.83 -11.73
N GLY A 469 -26.65 -5.57 -10.44
CA GLY A 469 -27.10 -4.26 -9.94
C GLY A 469 -26.06 -3.17 -10.22
N LEU A 470 -26.52 -1.96 -10.56
CA LEU A 470 -25.67 -0.83 -10.98
C LEU A 470 -25.73 0.40 -10.07
N GLY A 471 -26.66 0.44 -9.10
CA GLY A 471 -27.07 1.66 -8.39
C GLY A 471 -25.97 2.61 -7.94
N THR A 472 -26.35 3.88 -7.77
CA THR A 472 -25.43 4.96 -7.37
C THR A 472 -25.67 5.35 -5.91
N LEU A 473 -24.61 5.31 -5.10
CA LEU A 473 -24.61 5.62 -3.67
C LEU A 473 -23.78 6.88 -3.44
N GLU A 474 -24.38 7.91 -2.88
CA GLU A 474 -23.76 9.25 -2.78
C GLU A 474 -23.97 9.84 -1.39
N ASP A 475 -22.92 10.34 -0.76
CA ASP A 475 -23.05 11.11 0.50
C ASP A 475 -23.85 10.36 1.60
N CYS A 476 -23.70 9.03 1.68
CA CYS A 476 -24.43 8.17 2.62
C CYS A 476 -23.56 7.79 3.83
N ASP A 477 -24.22 7.59 4.98
CA ASP A 477 -23.61 7.06 6.20
C ASP A 477 -24.08 5.63 6.45
N ILE A 478 -23.14 4.68 6.49
CA ILE A 478 -23.42 3.25 6.64
C ILE A 478 -22.64 2.72 7.85
N TYR A 479 -23.32 2.41 8.96
CA TYR A 479 -22.62 2.10 10.21
C TYR A 479 -23.35 1.16 11.17
N GLY A 480 -22.66 0.53 12.12
CA GLY A 480 -23.28 -0.31 13.16
C GLY A 480 -23.94 -1.62 12.69
N ASN A 481 -23.93 -1.89 11.38
CA ASN A 481 -24.52 -3.10 10.78
C ASN A 481 -23.78 -4.37 11.25
N THR A 482 -24.54 -5.46 11.44
CA THR A 482 -24.01 -6.67 12.10
C THR A 482 -23.12 -7.54 11.22
N ASP A 483 -23.35 -7.54 9.90
CA ASP A 483 -22.49 -8.25 8.94
C ASP A 483 -21.59 -7.25 8.21
N LEU A 484 -21.94 -6.80 7.01
CA LEU A 484 -21.10 -5.93 6.18
C LEU A 484 -21.66 -4.51 6.12
N GLY A 485 -20.82 -3.52 5.83
CA GLY A 485 -21.32 -2.18 5.45
C GLY A 485 -21.98 -2.25 4.08
N VAL A 486 -21.18 -2.55 3.05
CA VAL A 486 -21.60 -2.72 1.66
C VAL A 486 -21.09 -4.04 1.10
N GLN A 487 -21.93 -4.76 0.38
CA GLN A 487 -21.56 -5.98 -0.34
C GLN A 487 -21.87 -5.85 -1.83
N ILE A 488 -20.89 -6.17 -2.68
CA ILE A 488 -21.01 -6.14 -4.15
C ILE A 488 -20.72 -7.55 -4.68
N THR A 489 -21.70 -8.18 -5.34
CA THR A 489 -21.59 -9.57 -5.81
C THR A 489 -22.14 -9.78 -7.22
N THR A 490 -21.88 -10.96 -7.79
CA THR A 490 -22.57 -11.48 -8.98
C THR A 490 -22.52 -10.50 -10.18
N GLY A 491 -21.32 -10.03 -10.52
CA GLY A 491 -21.11 -9.12 -11.66
C GLY A 491 -21.66 -7.70 -11.48
N SER A 492 -22.14 -7.34 -10.29
CA SER A 492 -22.65 -5.99 -10.00
C SER A 492 -21.57 -4.93 -10.14
N ASN A 493 -21.95 -3.75 -10.62
CA ASN A 493 -21.03 -2.66 -10.94
C ASN A 493 -21.58 -1.29 -10.48
N PRO A 494 -21.71 -1.07 -9.17
CA PRO A 494 -22.24 0.17 -8.62
C PRO A 494 -21.22 1.31 -8.62
N THR A 495 -21.71 2.54 -8.46
CA THR A 495 -20.86 3.70 -8.14
C THR A 495 -21.11 4.12 -6.69
N ILE A 496 -20.06 4.15 -5.87
CA ILE A 496 -20.10 4.56 -4.46
C ILE A 496 -19.18 5.77 -4.30
N ARG A 497 -19.73 6.92 -3.93
CA ARG A 497 -18.97 8.17 -3.81
C ARG A 497 -19.30 8.98 -2.57
N ASN A 498 -18.29 9.63 -1.98
CA ASN A 498 -18.45 10.49 -0.81
C ASN A 498 -19.14 9.82 0.40
N CYS A 499 -19.07 8.49 0.51
CA CYS A 499 -19.77 7.76 1.57
C CYS A 499 -18.85 7.54 2.78
N ARG A 500 -19.46 7.46 3.97
CA ARG A 500 -18.78 7.08 5.21
C ARG A 500 -19.27 5.71 5.66
N ILE A 501 -18.37 4.74 5.74
CA ILE A 501 -18.69 3.35 6.06
C ILE A 501 -17.88 2.93 7.29
N TYR A 502 -18.53 2.90 8.46
CA TYR A 502 -17.78 2.85 9.71
C TYR A 502 -18.45 2.11 10.86
N ASP A 503 -17.67 1.75 11.87
CA ASP A 503 -18.12 1.10 13.11
C ASP A 503 -19.03 -0.14 12.89
N GLY A 504 -18.86 -0.83 11.75
CA GLY A 504 -19.56 -2.07 11.43
C GLY A 504 -18.96 -3.29 12.16
N LYS A 505 -19.78 -4.33 12.38
CA LYS A 505 -19.31 -5.55 13.06
C LYS A 505 -18.58 -6.54 12.15
N GLY A 506 -18.66 -6.38 10.82
CA GLY A 506 -17.84 -7.10 9.83
C GLY A 506 -17.04 -6.13 8.95
N THR A 507 -16.80 -6.52 7.69
CA THR A 507 -15.99 -5.74 6.73
C THR A 507 -16.77 -4.51 6.25
N GLY A 508 -16.07 -3.38 6.08
CA GLY A 508 -16.68 -2.15 5.56
C GLY A 508 -17.29 -2.35 4.18
N ILE A 509 -16.47 -2.70 3.19
CA ILE A 509 -16.92 -3.07 1.83
C ILE A 509 -16.37 -4.44 1.45
N TRP A 510 -17.22 -5.37 1.04
CA TRP A 510 -16.79 -6.67 0.51
C TRP A 510 -17.26 -6.87 -0.92
N ILE A 511 -16.31 -7.17 -1.80
CA ILE A 511 -16.49 -7.30 -3.25
C ILE A 511 -16.07 -8.72 -3.64
N THR A 512 -17.04 -9.52 -4.09
CA THR A 512 -16.86 -10.95 -4.36
C THR A 512 -17.65 -11.40 -5.60
N ASP A 513 -17.51 -12.66 -6.02
CA ASP A 513 -18.26 -13.27 -7.14
C ASP A 513 -18.21 -12.43 -8.43
N ASN A 514 -17.00 -12.04 -8.85
CA ASN A 514 -16.75 -11.15 -9.99
C ASN A 514 -17.43 -9.76 -9.85
N GLY A 515 -17.60 -9.29 -8.61
CA GLY A 515 -18.04 -7.95 -8.32
C GLY A 515 -17.10 -6.92 -8.93
N LEU A 516 -17.68 -5.85 -9.46
CA LEU A 516 -16.99 -4.69 -9.98
C LEU A 516 -17.29 -3.50 -9.06
N GLY A 517 -17.42 -2.32 -9.65
CA GLY A 517 -17.79 -1.11 -8.95
C GLY A 517 -16.68 -0.08 -8.92
N THR A 518 -17.09 1.18 -8.82
CA THR A 518 -16.19 2.32 -8.59
C THR A 518 -16.47 2.88 -7.21
N ILE A 519 -15.47 2.86 -6.34
CA ILE A 519 -15.50 3.41 -4.99
C ILE A 519 -14.56 4.62 -4.96
N GLU A 520 -15.11 5.81 -4.74
CA GLU A 520 -14.34 7.05 -4.82
C GLU A 520 -14.63 8.02 -3.68
N ASP A 521 -13.60 8.72 -3.22
CA ASP A 521 -13.75 9.80 -2.22
C ASP A 521 -14.47 9.34 -0.94
N CYS A 522 -14.33 8.06 -0.56
CA CYS A 522 -15.01 7.45 0.58
C CYS A 522 -14.09 7.33 1.81
N ASP A 523 -14.70 7.41 2.99
CA ASP A 523 -14.06 7.13 4.28
C ASP A 523 -14.54 5.79 4.84
N ILE A 524 -13.61 4.86 5.08
CA ILE A 524 -13.91 3.51 5.55
C ILE A 524 -13.09 3.26 6.81
N TYR A 525 -13.73 3.22 7.99
CA TYR A 525 -12.97 3.20 9.24
C TYR A 525 -13.67 2.54 10.43
N GLY A 526 -12.91 2.14 11.46
CA GLY A 526 -13.47 1.63 12.72
C GLY A 526 -14.19 0.26 12.64
N ASN A 527 -14.21 -0.37 11.45
CA ASN A 527 -14.86 -1.66 11.24
C ASN A 527 -14.13 -2.79 11.99
N ASN A 528 -14.88 -3.78 12.48
CA ASN A 528 -14.34 -4.89 13.25
C ASN A 528 -13.52 -5.90 12.41
N TYR A 529 -13.71 -5.92 11.09
CA TYR A 529 -12.94 -6.74 10.14
C TYR A 529 -12.16 -5.84 9.17
N GLY A 530 -11.93 -6.29 7.93
CA GLY A 530 -11.23 -5.52 6.92
C GLY A 530 -11.95 -4.21 6.60
N GLY A 531 -11.20 -3.19 6.17
CA GLY A 531 -11.81 -2.00 5.58
C GLY A 531 -12.49 -2.37 4.25
N VAL A 532 -11.70 -2.90 3.31
CA VAL A 532 -12.19 -3.40 2.02
C VAL A 532 -11.64 -4.80 1.73
N ASP A 533 -12.52 -5.74 1.41
CA ASP A 533 -12.15 -7.08 0.95
C ASP A 533 -12.51 -7.25 -0.53
N ILE A 534 -11.55 -7.71 -1.33
CA ILE A 534 -11.67 -7.99 -2.77
C ILE A 534 -11.30 -9.46 -2.99
N ASP A 535 -12.24 -10.29 -3.44
CA ASP A 535 -11.94 -11.69 -3.72
C ASP A 535 -12.71 -12.29 -4.90
N THR A 536 -12.43 -13.57 -5.19
CA THR A 536 -13.18 -14.39 -6.15
C THR A 536 -13.28 -13.73 -7.53
N GLY A 537 -12.13 -13.33 -8.08
CA GLY A 537 -12.03 -12.71 -9.41
C GLY A 537 -12.52 -11.27 -9.51
N SER A 538 -12.91 -10.64 -8.40
CA SER A 538 -13.43 -9.27 -8.39
C SER A 538 -12.38 -8.25 -8.79
N ASN A 539 -12.82 -7.21 -9.50
CA ASN A 539 -11.95 -6.18 -10.08
C ASN A 539 -12.55 -4.77 -9.96
N PRO A 540 -12.70 -4.24 -8.74
CA PRO A 540 -13.19 -2.88 -8.51
C PRO A 540 -12.11 -1.82 -8.77
N MET A 541 -12.55 -0.59 -8.98
CA MET A 541 -11.71 0.62 -8.94
C MET A 541 -11.93 1.34 -7.60
N ILE A 542 -10.88 1.48 -6.80
CA ILE A 542 -10.90 2.21 -5.53
C ILE A 542 -9.97 3.40 -5.66
N ARG A 543 -10.50 4.62 -5.54
CA ARG A 543 -9.70 5.83 -5.77
C ARG A 543 -9.96 6.94 -4.76
N ARG A 544 -8.92 7.68 -4.35
CA ARG A 544 -9.03 8.81 -3.40
C ARG A 544 -9.78 8.46 -2.10
N CYS A 545 -9.67 7.22 -1.65
CA CYS A 545 -10.35 6.75 -0.44
C CYS A 545 -9.41 6.78 0.77
N ARG A 546 -9.98 6.97 1.96
CA ARG A 546 -9.27 6.84 3.24
C ARG A 546 -9.76 5.59 3.95
N ILE A 547 -8.87 4.61 4.17
CA ILE A 547 -9.17 3.35 4.83
C ILE A 547 -8.33 3.23 6.11
N TYR A 548 -8.95 3.40 7.28
CA TYR A 548 -8.17 3.58 8.50
C TYR A 548 -8.81 3.06 9.79
N ASP A 549 -7.98 2.87 10.82
CA ASP A 549 -8.40 2.45 12.17
C ASP A 549 -9.30 1.19 12.20
N GLY A 550 -9.16 0.29 11.22
CA GLY A 550 -9.80 -1.02 11.21
C GLY A 550 -9.15 -2.00 12.21
N LYS A 551 -9.92 -2.97 12.69
CA LYS A 551 -9.45 -4.00 13.64
C LYS A 551 -8.82 -5.23 12.97
N VAL A 552 -8.70 -5.22 11.64
CA VAL A 552 -7.97 -6.22 10.85
C VAL A 552 -7.21 -5.47 9.75
N ASN A 553 -7.22 -5.97 8.50
CA ASN A 553 -6.49 -5.41 7.37
C ASN A 553 -7.15 -4.09 6.92
N GLY A 554 -6.38 -3.17 6.36
CA GLY A 554 -6.98 -2.04 5.63
C GLY A 554 -7.71 -2.54 4.40
N ILE A 555 -6.96 -3.14 3.46
CA ILE A 555 -7.49 -3.76 2.25
C ILE A 555 -6.96 -5.19 2.13
N SER A 556 -7.86 -6.15 1.93
CA SER A 556 -7.54 -7.57 1.68
C SER A 556 -7.89 -7.95 0.24
N ILE A 557 -6.94 -8.57 -0.47
CA ILE A 557 -7.10 -8.96 -1.87
C ILE A 557 -6.73 -10.44 -2.00
N THR A 558 -7.73 -11.30 -2.21
CA THR A 558 -7.56 -12.76 -2.13
C THR A 558 -8.25 -13.51 -3.27
N HIS A 559 -7.97 -14.80 -3.42
CA HIS A 559 -8.63 -15.72 -4.38
C HIS A 559 -8.73 -15.16 -5.81
N ASN A 560 -7.59 -14.78 -6.39
CA ASN A 560 -7.49 -14.16 -7.73
C ASN A 560 -8.16 -12.77 -7.85
N GLY A 561 -8.27 -12.00 -6.76
CA GLY A 561 -8.70 -10.61 -6.82
C GLY A 561 -7.73 -9.73 -7.63
N LEU A 562 -8.25 -8.75 -8.37
CA LEU A 562 -7.47 -7.93 -9.32
C LEU A 562 -7.50 -6.43 -9.07
N GLY A 563 -8.38 -5.94 -8.19
CA GLY A 563 -8.76 -4.52 -8.11
C GLY A 563 -7.64 -3.48 -8.22
N THR A 564 -8.02 -2.28 -8.69
CA THR A 564 -7.12 -1.13 -8.83
C THR A 564 -7.30 -0.16 -7.68
N LEU A 565 -6.20 0.22 -7.03
CA LEU A 565 -6.14 1.19 -5.93
C LEU A 565 -5.36 2.41 -6.43
N GLU A 566 -5.97 3.59 -6.39
CA GLU A 566 -5.36 4.83 -6.91
C GLU A 566 -5.50 5.98 -5.90
N ASP A 567 -4.42 6.69 -5.57
CA ASP A 567 -4.46 7.88 -4.70
C ASP A 567 -5.12 7.63 -3.32
N CYS A 568 -5.00 6.43 -2.75
CA CYS A 568 -5.64 6.05 -1.49
C CYS A 568 -4.71 6.23 -0.27
N ASP A 569 -5.30 6.56 0.88
CA ASP A 569 -4.64 6.64 2.17
C ASP A 569 -5.07 5.47 3.07
N ILE A 570 -4.11 4.67 3.51
CA ILE A 570 -4.38 3.46 4.30
C ILE A 570 -3.53 3.51 5.58
N TYR A 571 -4.15 3.65 6.76
CA TYR A 571 -3.39 3.89 8.00
C TYR A 571 -4.09 3.43 9.29
N GLY A 572 -3.34 3.26 10.39
CA GLY A 572 -3.90 2.97 11.73
C GLY A 572 -4.50 1.56 11.94
N ASN A 573 -4.63 0.77 10.88
CA ASN A 573 -5.16 -0.60 10.89
C ASN A 573 -4.29 -1.54 11.77
N THR A 574 -4.92 -2.54 12.39
CA THR A 574 -4.22 -3.43 13.33
C THR A 574 -3.40 -4.52 12.66
N ASP A 575 -3.90 -5.06 11.54
CA ASP A 575 -3.19 -6.03 10.68
C ASP A 575 -2.66 -5.30 9.41
N PRO A 576 -2.09 -5.97 8.38
CA PRO A 576 -1.52 -5.27 7.23
C PRO A 576 -2.40 -4.18 6.64
N GLY A 577 -1.79 -3.04 6.29
CA GLY A 577 -2.48 -1.99 5.53
C GLY A 577 -3.05 -2.54 4.23
N VAL A 578 -2.23 -3.25 3.45
CA VAL A 578 -2.67 -4.02 2.28
C VAL A 578 -2.20 -5.46 2.38
N TYR A 579 -3.12 -6.40 2.18
CA TYR A 579 -2.85 -7.83 2.19
C TYR A 579 -3.18 -8.45 0.83
N ILE A 580 -2.18 -9.01 0.16
CA ILE A 580 -2.33 -9.65 -1.16
C ILE A 580 -2.02 -11.14 -1.03
N ASN A 581 -2.99 -12.00 -1.33
CA ASN A 581 -2.84 -13.43 -1.14
C ASN A 581 -3.54 -14.28 -2.23
N LYS A 582 -3.22 -15.57 -2.33
CA LYS A 582 -3.90 -16.61 -3.11
C LYS A 582 -4.00 -16.22 -4.59
N ALA A 583 -2.84 -16.03 -5.20
CA ALA A 583 -2.66 -15.68 -6.61
C ALA A 583 -3.35 -14.37 -7.07
N SER A 584 -3.70 -13.48 -6.13
CA SER A 584 -4.26 -12.17 -6.45
C SER A 584 -3.22 -11.25 -7.11
N ASN A 585 -3.67 -10.39 -8.02
CA ASN A 585 -2.80 -9.53 -8.83
C ASN A 585 -3.35 -8.10 -8.97
N PRO A 586 -3.38 -7.31 -7.88
CA PRO A 586 -3.90 -5.96 -7.91
C PRO A 586 -2.92 -4.95 -8.52
N THR A 587 -3.45 -3.79 -8.93
CA THR A 587 -2.63 -2.62 -9.28
C THR A 587 -2.79 -1.56 -8.20
N ILE A 588 -1.69 -1.10 -7.60
CA ILE A 588 -1.68 -0.10 -6.53
C ILE A 588 -0.80 1.06 -7.00
N HIS A 589 -1.39 2.25 -7.11
CA HIS A 589 -0.73 3.39 -7.71
C HIS A 589 -0.93 4.66 -6.88
N ARG A 590 0.15 5.40 -6.61
CA ARG A 590 0.14 6.67 -5.86
C ARG A 590 -0.54 6.59 -4.48
N CYS A 591 -0.48 5.43 -3.83
CA CYS A 591 -1.10 5.22 -2.52
C CYS A 591 -0.12 5.48 -1.37
N ARG A 592 -0.65 5.92 -0.23
CA ARG A 592 0.10 6.11 1.01
C ARG A 592 -0.36 5.07 2.04
N ILE A 593 0.55 4.20 2.48
CA ILE A 593 0.29 3.13 3.45
C ILE A 593 1.16 3.34 4.68
N TYR A 594 0.58 3.85 5.77
CA TYR A 594 1.39 4.37 6.87
C TYR A 594 0.82 4.21 8.27
N ASP A 595 1.67 4.35 9.28
CA ASP A 595 1.31 4.33 10.71
C ASP A 595 0.41 3.14 11.11
N GLY A 596 0.53 2.01 10.42
CA GLY A 596 -0.14 0.75 10.74
C GLY A 596 0.48 0.09 11.98
N LYS A 597 -0.33 -0.71 12.69
CA LYS A 597 0.13 -1.49 13.85
C LYS A 597 0.66 -2.88 13.47
N SER A 598 0.70 -3.19 12.17
CA SER A 598 1.42 -4.32 11.60
C SER A 598 2.10 -3.93 10.27
N PHE A 599 2.21 -4.84 9.32
CA PHE A 599 2.92 -4.64 8.05
C PHE A 599 2.29 -3.50 7.26
N GLY A 600 3.09 -2.76 6.49
CA GLY A 600 2.51 -1.86 5.49
C GLY A 600 1.77 -2.68 4.43
N ILE A 601 2.52 -3.55 3.76
CA ILE A 601 2.01 -4.46 2.73
C ILE A 601 2.54 -5.87 2.95
N LEU A 602 1.66 -6.86 2.97
CA LEU A 602 2.01 -8.28 3.05
C LEU A 602 1.52 -9.03 1.81
N ILE A 603 2.45 -9.71 1.13
CA ILE A 603 2.21 -10.43 -0.13
C ILE A 603 2.62 -11.89 0.04
N MET A 604 1.65 -12.81 -0.06
CA MET A 604 1.87 -14.24 0.19
C MET A 604 1.04 -15.19 -0.70
N ASP A 605 1.25 -16.50 -0.53
CA ASP A 605 0.69 -17.62 -1.31
C ASP A 605 0.55 -17.36 -2.82
N ASN A 606 1.70 -17.13 -3.46
CA ASN A 606 1.82 -16.79 -4.89
C ASN A 606 1.14 -15.47 -5.27
N GLY A 607 0.95 -14.56 -4.31
CA GLY A 607 0.49 -13.21 -4.56
C GLY A 607 1.37 -12.50 -5.58
N LEU A 608 0.72 -11.82 -6.51
CA LEU A 608 1.33 -10.94 -7.49
C LEU A 608 0.98 -9.50 -7.10
N GLY A 609 0.96 -8.62 -8.09
CA GLY A 609 0.58 -7.22 -7.92
C GLY A 609 1.67 -6.27 -8.39
N THR A 610 1.22 -5.10 -8.81
CA THR A 610 2.07 -4.01 -9.28
C THR A 610 1.86 -2.80 -8.38
N LEU A 611 2.93 -2.34 -7.73
CA LEU A 611 2.94 -1.17 -6.87
C LEU A 611 3.78 -0.09 -7.54
N GLU A 612 3.19 1.06 -7.83
CA GLU A 612 3.85 2.16 -8.53
C GLU A 612 3.64 3.48 -7.79
N ASP A 613 4.73 4.24 -7.61
CA ASP A 613 4.71 5.57 -6.99
C ASP A 613 4.08 5.61 -5.58
N CYS A 614 4.23 4.53 -4.79
CA CYS A 614 3.62 4.40 -3.47
C CYS A 614 4.57 4.80 -2.33
N ASP A 615 4.00 5.38 -1.26
CA ASP A 615 4.69 5.73 -0.03
C ASP A 615 4.30 4.79 1.11
N ILE A 616 5.28 4.13 1.72
CA ILE A 616 5.06 3.13 2.77
C ILE A 616 5.93 3.48 3.98
N TYR A 617 5.34 3.94 5.09
CA TYR A 617 6.13 4.47 6.21
C TYR A 617 5.49 4.35 7.59
N GLY A 618 6.27 4.46 8.67
CA GLY A 618 5.75 4.51 10.05
C GLY A 618 5.15 3.20 10.61
N ASN A 619 5.02 2.16 9.78
CA ASN A 619 4.48 0.85 10.15
C ASN A 619 5.36 0.13 11.20
N THR A 620 4.74 -0.65 12.08
CA THR A 620 5.44 -1.34 13.20
C THR A 620 6.25 -2.56 12.74
N ASP A 621 5.68 -3.37 11.86
CA ASP A 621 6.30 -4.54 11.22
C ASP A 621 6.95 -4.12 9.88
N PRO A 622 7.50 -5.03 9.03
CA PRO A 622 8.04 -4.61 7.75
C PRO A 622 7.13 -3.69 6.94
N GLY A 623 7.73 -2.69 6.29
CA GLY A 623 7.02 -1.86 5.32
C GLY A 623 6.41 -2.73 4.22
N VAL A 624 7.21 -3.62 3.63
CA VAL A 624 6.76 -4.63 2.66
C VAL A 624 7.29 -6.01 3.03
N GLN A 625 6.43 -7.02 3.06
CA GLN A 625 6.83 -8.42 3.15
C GLN A 625 6.39 -9.21 1.91
N ILE A 626 7.32 -9.97 1.33
CA ILE A 626 7.09 -10.87 0.18
C ILE A 626 7.44 -12.30 0.61
N THR A 627 6.45 -13.19 0.56
CA THR A 627 6.64 -14.56 1.05
C THR A 627 5.85 -15.63 0.29
N THR A 628 6.10 -16.91 0.60
CA THR A 628 5.44 -18.09 0.03
C THR A 628 5.33 -18.05 -1.50
N GLY A 629 6.47 -17.93 -2.19
CA GLY A 629 6.53 -17.95 -3.66
C GLY A 629 5.98 -16.70 -4.36
N SER A 630 5.62 -15.64 -3.62
CA SER A 630 5.07 -14.41 -4.20
C SER A 630 6.08 -13.64 -5.05
N ASN A 631 5.57 -13.00 -6.11
CA ASN A 631 6.38 -12.31 -7.10
C ASN A 631 5.74 -10.98 -7.56
N PRO A 632 5.62 -9.99 -6.65
CA PRO A 632 5.11 -8.66 -7.01
C PRO A 632 6.17 -7.81 -7.72
N THR A 633 5.72 -6.73 -8.35
CA THR A 633 6.59 -5.68 -8.91
C THR A 633 6.38 -4.37 -8.16
N LEU A 634 7.46 -3.75 -7.69
CA LEU A 634 7.47 -2.44 -7.05
C LEU A 634 8.29 -1.48 -7.91
N ARG A 635 7.72 -0.33 -8.31
CA ARG A 635 8.41 0.72 -9.08
C ARG A 635 8.25 2.09 -8.42
N ASN A 636 9.32 2.88 -8.39
CA ASN A 636 9.30 4.24 -7.86
C ASN A 636 8.70 4.36 -6.44
N CYS A 637 8.79 3.31 -5.64
CA CYS A 637 8.18 3.29 -4.30
C CYS A 637 9.17 3.83 -3.25
N ARG A 638 8.65 4.52 -2.24
CA ARG A 638 9.43 5.00 -1.09
C ARG A 638 9.01 4.23 0.16
N ILE A 639 9.95 3.50 0.77
CA ILE A 639 9.74 2.68 1.95
C ILE A 639 10.63 3.18 3.09
N TYR A 640 10.06 3.92 4.04
CA TYR A 640 10.88 4.69 4.97
C TYR A 640 10.33 4.83 6.39
N ASP A 641 11.21 5.19 7.33
CA ASP A 641 10.87 5.51 8.73
C ASP A 641 9.98 4.46 9.44
N GLY A 642 10.04 3.20 9.00
CA GLY A 642 9.38 2.07 9.67
C GLY A 642 10.08 1.67 10.97
N LYS A 643 9.32 1.05 11.89
CA LYS A 643 9.89 0.49 13.13
C LYS A 643 10.49 -0.90 12.92
N GLY A 644 10.05 -1.60 11.87
CA GLY A 644 10.59 -2.89 11.43
C GLY A 644 11.61 -2.76 10.30
N TYR A 645 11.67 -3.82 9.48
CA TYR A 645 12.43 -3.85 8.23
C TYR A 645 11.80 -2.92 7.19
N GLY A 646 12.58 -2.35 6.27
CA GLY A 646 11.99 -1.71 5.09
C GLY A 646 11.25 -2.76 4.26
N ILE A 647 12.00 -3.75 3.76
CA ILE A 647 11.49 -4.85 2.96
C ILE A 647 12.03 -6.19 3.46
N TRP A 648 11.14 -7.18 3.65
CA TRP A 648 11.53 -8.54 4.03
C TRP A 648 11.01 -9.58 3.03
N ILE A 649 11.94 -10.30 2.40
CA ILE A 649 11.68 -11.32 1.37
C ILE A 649 12.11 -12.69 1.91
N LYS A 650 11.15 -13.61 2.04
CA LYS A 650 11.36 -14.92 2.67
C LYS A 650 10.51 -16.03 2.03
N ASP A 651 10.75 -17.28 2.40
CA ASP A 651 10.06 -18.49 1.93
C ASP A 651 9.87 -18.53 0.39
N ASN A 652 10.99 -18.49 -0.35
CA ASN A 652 11.06 -18.48 -1.82
C ASN A 652 10.39 -17.28 -2.52
N GLY A 653 10.32 -16.11 -1.88
CA GLY A 653 9.86 -14.87 -2.52
C GLY A 653 10.79 -14.39 -3.65
N LEU A 654 10.24 -13.80 -4.70
CA LEU A 654 10.97 -13.46 -5.95
C LEU A 654 10.92 -11.99 -6.36
N GLY A 655 10.07 -11.15 -5.77
CA GLY A 655 9.65 -9.85 -6.33
C GLY A 655 10.72 -8.96 -6.98
N THR A 656 10.27 -8.11 -7.90
CA THR A 656 11.11 -7.16 -8.65
C THR A 656 10.92 -5.75 -8.10
N LEU A 657 12.02 -5.10 -7.73
CA LEU A 657 12.06 -3.73 -7.18
C LEU A 657 12.88 -2.86 -8.13
N GLU A 658 12.26 -1.82 -8.69
CA GLU A 658 12.88 -0.90 -9.64
C GLU A 658 12.74 0.53 -9.12
N ASP A 659 13.83 1.30 -9.15
CA ASP A 659 13.81 2.74 -8.83
C ASP A 659 13.23 3.07 -7.44
N CYS A 660 13.38 2.16 -6.47
CA CYS A 660 12.82 2.31 -5.13
C CYS A 660 13.81 2.96 -4.14
N ASP A 661 13.27 3.78 -3.24
CA ASP A 661 14.01 4.40 -2.14
C ASP A 661 13.66 3.73 -0.81
N ILE A 662 14.67 3.23 -0.09
CA ILE A 662 14.49 2.52 1.17
C ILE A 662 15.40 3.14 2.23
N TYR A 663 14.83 3.88 3.20
CA TYR A 663 15.64 4.68 4.12
C TYR A 663 15.04 4.92 5.50
N GLY A 664 15.85 5.29 6.50
CA GLY A 664 15.37 5.68 7.84
C GLY A 664 14.75 4.58 8.71
N ASN A 665 14.54 3.38 8.15
CA ASN A 665 13.96 2.23 8.84
C ASN A 665 14.81 1.83 10.06
N THR A 666 14.12 1.43 11.14
CA THR A 666 14.74 1.17 12.44
C THR A 666 15.44 -0.19 12.51
N ASP A 667 15.01 -1.17 11.70
CA ASP A 667 15.75 -2.41 11.48
C ASP A 667 16.56 -2.33 10.16
N LEU A 668 16.67 -3.43 9.41
CA LEU A 668 17.38 -3.48 8.11
C LEU A 668 16.58 -2.77 7.01
N GLY A 669 17.28 -2.24 6.00
CA GLY A 669 16.64 -1.75 4.78
C GLY A 669 15.94 -2.89 4.04
N VAL A 670 16.71 -3.91 3.63
CA VAL A 670 16.21 -5.09 2.91
C VAL A 670 16.76 -6.38 3.54
N GLN A 671 15.88 -7.37 3.75
CA GLN A 671 16.27 -8.71 4.16
C GLN A 671 15.83 -9.78 3.16
N ILE A 672 16.75 -10.67 2.77
CA ILE A 672 16.51 -11.79 1.85
C ILE A 672 16.89 -13.09 2.55
N THR A 673 15.93 -14.02 2.67
CA THR A 673 16.10 -15.25 3.45
C THR A 673 15.41 -16.46 2.82
N THR A 674 15.73 -17.67 3.29
CA THR A 674 14.94 -18.90 3.06
C THR A 674 14.69 -19.16 1.56
N GLY A 675 15.77 -19.24 0.79
CA GLY A 675 15.71 -19.53 -0.66
C GLY A 675 15.18 -18.41 -1.55
N SER A 676 14.87 -17.23 -0.99
CA SER A 676 14.33 -16.11 -1.76
C SER A 676 15.35 -15.55 -2.76
N ASN A 677 14.84 -15.13 -3.93
CA ASN A 677 15.66 -14.65 -5.04
C ASN A 677 15.05 -13.42 -5.73
N PRO A 678 14.98 -12.27 -5.03
CA PRO A 678 14.45 -11.03 -5.59
C PRO A 678 15.42 -10.33 -6.53
N THR A 679 14.89 -9.44 -7.38
CA THR A 679 15.70 -8.56 -8.24
C THR A 679 15.52 -7.11 -7.82
N LEU A 680 16.61 -6.43 -7.47
CA LEU A 680 16.64 -5.00 -7.14
C LEU A 680 17.45 -4.27 -8.22
N ARG A 681 16.85 -3.28 -8.87
CA ARG A 681 17.47 -2.46 -9.92
C ARG A 681 17.32 -0.98 -9.60
N HIS A 682 18.39 -0.20 -9.76
CA HIS A 682 18.34 1.27 -9.62
C HIS A 682 17.79 1.74 -8.25
N CYS A 683 17.89 0.90 -7.22
CA CYS A 683 17.36 1.19 -5.90
C CYS A 683 18.38 1.95 -5.04
N ARG A 684 17.88 2.84 -4.17
CA ARG A 684 18.69 3.58 -3.20
C ARG A 684 18.34 3.08 -1.79
N ILE A 685 19.32 2.51 -1.08
CA ILE A 685 19.15 1.96 0.27
C ILE A 685 20.08 2.69 1.24
N TYR A 686 19.54 3.61 2.03
CA TYR A 686 20.39 4.56 2.75
C TYR A 686 19.88 5.00 4.12
N ASP A 687 20.78 5.55 4.93
CA ASP A 687 20.49 6.12 6.26
C ASP A 687 19.66 5.21 7.19
N GLY A 688 19.76 3.89 7.01
CA GLY A 688 19.13 2.89 7.88
C GLY A 688 19.87 2.73 9.21
N LYS A 689 19.14 2.34 10.27
CA LYS A 689 19.71 2.15 11.62
C LYS A 689 20.40 0.80 11.83
N ARG A 690 20.47 -0.03 10.79
CA ARG A 690 21.22 -1.30 10.75
C ARG A 690 21.86 -1.50 9.37
N SER A 691 21.92 -2.74 8.87
CA SER A 691 22.46 -3.03 7.55
C SER A 691 21.54 -2.49 6.47
N GLY A 692 22.11 -2.04 5.36
CA GLY A 692 21.32 -1.69 4.19
C GLY A 692 20.61 -2.92 3.65
N ILE A 693 21.38 -3.96 3.30
CA ILE A 693 20.87 -5.23 2.78
C ILE A 693 21.49 -6.40 3.55
N ARG A 694 20.66 -7.38 3.94
CA ARG A 694 21.10 -8.63 4.57
C ARG A 694 20.56 -9.85 3.84
N ILE A 695 21.45 -10.75 3.48
CA ILE A 695 21.15 -11.98 2.73
C ILE A 695 21.67 -13.16 3.54
N LYS A 696 20.80 -14.06 3.98
CA LYS A 696 21.16 -15.26 4.77
C LYS A 696 20.21 -16.43 4.50
N ASP A 697 20.44 -17.56 5.14
CA ASP A 697 19.56 -18.75 5.08
C ASP A 697 19.25 -19.21 3.64
N ASN A 698 20.30 -19.35 2.82
CA ASN A 698 20.22 -19.69 1.38
C ASN A 698 19.55 -18.62 0.50
N GLY A 699 19.48 -17.37 0.94
CA GLY A 699 19.06 -16.25 0.07
C GLY A 699 20.01 -16.07 -1.12
N LEU A 700 19.45 -15.83 -2.30
CA LEU A 700 20.18 -15.58 -3.55
C LEU A 700 20.14 -14.08 -3.84
N GLY A 701 19.18 -13.59 -4.62
CA GLY A 701 18.98 -12.17 -4.86
C GLY A 701 19.97 -11.57 -5.85
N THR A 702 19.46 -10.67 -6.70
CA THR A 702 20.25 -9.91 -7.67
C THR A 702 20.13 -8.42 -7.37
N LEU A 703 21.25 -7.77 -7.11
CA LEU A 703 21.37 -6.32 -6.93
C LEU A 703 22.10 -5.75 -8.15
N GLU A 704 21.45 -4.88 -8.90
CA GLU A 704 21.97 -4.28 -10.12
C GLU A 704 21.84 -2.76 -10.08
N ASP A 705 22.91 -2.03 -10.34
CA ASP A 705 22.90 -0.56 -10.45
C ASP A 705 22.31 0.14 -9.19
N CYS A 706 22.54 -0.41 -7.99
CA CYS A 706 22.00 0.09 -6.73
C CYS A 706 23.00 0.96 -5.95
N ASP A 707 22.49 1.94 -5.20
CA ASP A 707 23.25 2.80 -4.29
C ASP A 707 22.96 2.46 -2.83
N ILE A 708 24.00 2.13 -2.06
CA ILE A 708 23.87 1.70 -0.66
C ILE A 708 24.81 2.53 0.21
N TYR A 709 24.29 3.43 1.05
CA TYR A 709 25.12 4.40 1.77
C TYR A 709 24.57 4.87 3.11
N GLY A 710 25.40 5.46 3.98
CA GLY A 710 24.97 6.11 5.24
C GLY A 710 24.45 5.17 6.35
N ASN A 711 24.25 3.88 6.04
CA ASN A 711 23.77 2.87 6.97
C ASN A 711 24.70 2.68 8.18
N THR A 712 24.13 2.37 9.35
CA THR A 712 24.92 2.29 10.60
C THR A 712 25.59 0.93 10.86
N ALA A 713 25.19 -0.11 10.14
CA ALA A 713 25.84 -1.43 10.11
C ALA A 713 26.35 -1.71 8.66
N PRO A 714 26.68 -2.95 8.24
CA PRO A 714 27.25 -3.14 6.91
C PRO A 714 26.31 -2.71 5.81
N GLY A 715 26.83 -2.15 4.73
CA GLY A 715 26.04 -1.83 3.55
C GLY A 715 25.33 -3.07 3.00
N VAL A 716 26.11 -4.12 2.72
CA VAL A 716 25.62 -5.44 2.33
C VAL A 716 26.21 -6.51 3.24
N PHE A 717 25.36 -7.40 3.76
CA PHE A 717 25.76 -8.56 4.54
C PHE A 717 25.34 -9.86 3.83
N ILE A 718 26.28 -10.80 3.69
CA ILE A 718 26.08 -12.11 3.06
C ILE A 718 26.47 -13.20 4.07
N GLY A 719 25.50 -14.00 4.48
CA GLY A 719 25.67 -15.04 5.50
C GLY A 719 25.41 -16.46 5.00
N THR A 720 24.98 -17.32 5.93
CA THR A 720 24.88 -18.77 5.77
C THR A 720 24.18 -19.24 4.50
N GLY A 721 24.93 -19.95 3.64
CA GLY A 721 24.43 -20.58 2.42
C GLY A 721 24.01 -19.60 1.31
N SER A 722 24.21 -18.30 1.52
CA SER A 722 23.77 -17.28 0.58
C SER A 722 24.74 -17.06 -0.57
N ASN A 723 24.19 -16.83 -1.76
CA ASN A 723 24.96 -16.62 -2.98
C ASN A 723 24.32 -15.54 -3.88
N PRO A 724 24.32 -14.26 -3.44
CA PRO A 724 23.78 -13.16 -4.23
C PRO A 724 24.66 -12.78 -5.41
N THR A 725 24.07 -12.10 -6.40
CA THR A 725 24.81 -11.34 -7.40
C THR A 725 24.69 -9.85 -7.10
N VAL A 726 25.80 -9.16 -6.92
CA VAL A 726 25.89 -7.71 -6.71
C VAL A 726 26.70 -7.13 -7.85
N ARG A 727 26.07 -6.34 -8.73
CA ARG A 727 26.69 -5.88 -9.96
C ARG A 727 26.47 -4.39 -10.20
N ARG A 728 27.52 -3.67 -10.59
CA ARG A 728 27.48 -2.21 -10.85
C ARG A 728 26.87 -1.39 -9.71
N CYS A 729 27.06 -1.83 -8.48
CA CYS A 729 26.52 -1.15 -7.31
C CYS A 729 27.57 -0.21 -6.69
N ARG A 730 27.10 0.86 -6.06
CA ARG A 730 27.95 1.78 -5.28
C ARG A 730 27.63 1.60 -3.78
N ILE A 731 28.63 1.20 -3.00
CA ILE A 731 28.51 0.94 -1.56
C ILE A 731 29.46 1.87 -0.79
N TYR A 732 28.94 2.95 -0.22
CA TYR A 732 29.80 4.04 0.25
C TYR A 732 29.35 4.77 1.49
N ASP A 733 30.28 5.49 2.13
CA ASP A 733 30.04 6.35 3.30
C ASP A 733 29.24 5.67 4.44
N GLY A 734 29.36 4.35 4.58
CA GLY A 734 28.75 3.56 5.66
C GLY A 734 29.49 3.71 6.98
N LYS A 735 28.76 3.62 8.09
CA LYS A 735 29.35 3.68 9.46
C LYS A 735 29.91 2.33 9.94
N GLN A 736 30.01 1.35 9.05
CA GLN A 736 30.74 0.11 9.28
C GLN A 736 31.36 -0.40 7.96
N THR A 737 31.38 -1.73 7.75
CA THR A 737 31.94 -2.40 6.56
C THR A 737 31.08 -2.10 5.34
N GLY A 738 31.68 -1.95 4.17
CA GLY A 738 30.92 -1.85 2.93
C GLY A 738 30.14 -3.15 2.65
N ILE A 739 30.87 -4.24 2.43
CA ILE A 739 30.32 -5.58 2.21
C ILE A 739 30.95 -6.57 3.20
N TRP A 740 30.13 -7.28 3.97
CA TRP A 740 30.58 -8.31 4.90
C TRP A 740 30.06 -9.69 4.48
N ILE A 741 30.97 -10.64 4.27
CA ILE A 741 30.70 -12.03 3.89
C ILE A 741 31.21 -12.95 5.01
N GLN A 742 30.32 -13.77 5.57
CA GLN A 742 30.64 -14.71 6.64
C GLN A 742 29.85 -16.02 6.54
N ASP A 743 30.11 -16.97 7.43
CA ASP A 743 29.38 -18.23 7.60
C ASP A 743 29.25 -19.06 6.30
N ASN A 744 30.33 -19.16 5.53
CA ASN A 744 30.37 -19.81 4.21
C ASN A 744 29.47 -19.15 3.15
N GLY A 745 29.17 -17.85 3.27
CA GLY A 745 28.58 -17.06 2.20
C GLY A 745 29.47 -17.04 0.96
N LEU A 746 28.89 -17.18 -0.23
CA LEU A 746 29.60 -17.14 -1.50
C LEU A 746 29.50 -15.73 -2.08
N GLY A 747 28.55 -15.48 -2.98
CA GLY A 747 28.29 -14.15 -3.54
C GLY A 747 29.24 -13.79 -4.68
N THR A 748 28.70 -13.13 -5.70
CA THR A 748 29.46 -12.57 -6.83
C THR A 748 29.35 -11.06 -6.80
N LEU A 749 30.48 -10.37 -6.63
CA LEU A 749 30.59 -8.92 -6.65
C LEU A 749 31.29 -8.52 -7.95
N GLU A 750 30.61 -7.80 -8.83
CA GLU A 750 31.11 -7.45 -10.16
C GLU A 750 30.94 -5.95 -10.46
N ASP A 751 31.98 -5.31 -10.99
CA ASP A 751 31.92 -3.91 -11.45
C ASP A 751 31.44 -2.93 -10.36
N CYS A 752 31.71 -3.20 -9.08
CA CYS A 752 31.22 -2.40 -7.96
C CYS A 752 32.23 -1.35 -7.46
N ASP A 753 31.71 -0.23 -6.96
CA ASP A 753 32.49 0.81 -6.30
C ASP A 753 32.24 0.80 -4.79
N ILE A 754 33.29 0.61 -4.00
CA ILE A 754 33.20 0.49 -2.54
C ILE A 754 34.17 1.50 -1.90
N TYR A 755 33.66 2.55 -1.25
CA TYR A 755 34.51 3.65 -0.77
C TYR A 755 33.99 4.42 0.44
N GLY A 756 34.86 5.15 1.15
CA GLY A 756 34.46 6.04 2.26
C GLY A 756 33.95 5.36 3.54
N ASN A 757 33.79 4.03 3.53
CA ASN A 757 33.32 3.24 4.65
C ASN A 757 34.28 3.32 5.85
N THR A 758 33.72 3.29 7.07
CA THR A 758 34.48 3.48 8.31
C THR A 758 35.21 2.22 8.82
N ALA A 759 34.76 1.03 8.40
CA ALA A 759 35.41 -0.27 8.63
C ALA A 759 35.92 -0.82 7.27
N PRO A 760 36.25 -2.12 7.11
CA PRO A 760 36.81 -2.57 5.84
C PRO A 760 35.85 -2.34 4.66
N GLY A 761 36.38 -2.08 3.47
CA GLY A 761 35.54 -2.01 2.26
C GLY A 761 34.84 -3.34 2.02
N VAL A 762 35.61 -4.42 1.97
CA VAL A 762 35.12 -5.80 1.92
C VAL A 762 35.72 -6.60 3.08
N PHE A 763 34.87 -7.28 3.85
CA PHE A 763 35.29 -8.14 4.95
C PHE A 763 34.83 -9.57 4.71
N ILE A 764 35.77 -10.52 4.71
CA ILE A 764 35.54 -11.94 4.46
C ILE A 764 36.05 -12.71 5.67
N ASP A 765 35.14 -13.35 6.41
CA ASP A 765 35.50 -14.16 7.57
C ASP A 765 34.74 -15.50 7.60
N THR A 766 35.03 -16.33 8.60
CA THR A 766 34.24 -17.53 8.95
C THR A 766 33.89 -18.42 7.74
N GLY A 767 34.89 -18.71 6.89
CA GLY A 767 34.74 -19.54 5.70
C GLY A 767 34.06 -18.89 4.49
N GLY A 768 33.76 -17.60 4.52
CA GLY A 768 33.23 -16.86 3.37
C GLY A 768 34.12 -17.01 2.13
N ASN A 769 33.51 -17.17 0.95
CA ASN A 769 34.22 -17.47 -0.30
C ASN A 769 33.59 -16.74 -1.51
N PRO A 770 33.66 -15.40 -1.56
CA PRO A 770 33.10 -14.63 -2.66
C PRO A 770 33.98 -14.63 -3.91
N MET A 771 33.34 -14.36 -5.05
CA MET A 771 34.02 -13.88 -6.25
C MET A 771 33.93 -12.35 -6.29
N VAL A 772 35.06 -11.66 -6.30
CA VAL A 772 35.15 -10.19 -6.40
C VAL A 772 35.91 -9.86 -7.69
N ARG A 773 35.22 -9.29 -8.68
CA ARG A 773 35.79 -9.02 -10.00
C ARG A 773 35.53 -7.60 -10.46
N ASN A 774 36.53 -6.97 -11.10
CA ASN A 774 36.41 -5.62 -11.68
C ASN A 774 35.93 -4.55 -10.69
N CYS A 775 36.20 -4.73 -9.39
CA CYS A 775 35.72 -3.81 -8.36
C CYS A 775 36.78 -2.76 -8.03
N ARG A 776 36.32 -1.55 -7.66
CA ARG A 776 37.17 -0.48 -7.14
C ARG A 776 36.90 -0.32 -5.65
N ILE A 777 37.92 -0.56 -4.81
CA ILE A 777 37.82 -0.47 -3.34
C ILE A 777 38.79 0.59 -2.83
N TYR A 778 38.28 1.78 -2.51
CA TYR A 778 39.14 2.95 -2.32
C TYR A 778 38.70 3.94 -1.27
N ASP A 779 39.63 4.79 -0.83
CA ASP A 779 39.39 5.90 0.13
C ASP A 779 38.63 5.48 1.40
N GLY A 780 38.75 4.22 1.83
CA GLY A 780 38.18 3.69 3.06
C GLY A 780 38.97 4.15 4.29
N LYS A 781 38.30 4.25 5.45
CA LYS A 781 38.92 4.63 6.73
C LYS A 781 39.54 3.46 7.50
N GLN A 782 39.60 2.28 6.87
CA GLN A 782 40.32 1.12 7.37
C GLN A 782 40.93 0.32 6.20
N THR A 783 41.00 -1.01 6.32
CA THR A 783 41.56 -1.92 5.31
C THR A 783 40.66 -1.92 4.07
N GLY A 784 41.22 -1.94 2.87
CA GLY A 784 40.41 -2.08 1.67
C GLY A 784 39.64 -3.40 1.68
N ILE A 785 40.37 -4.51 1.73
CA ILE A 785 39.82 -5.87 1.83
C ILE A 785 40.48 -6.62 2.99
N TRP A 786 39.71 -7.12 3.95
CA TRP A 786 40.20 -7.93 5.05
C TRP A 786 39.63 -9.35 4.96
N ILE A 787 40.51 -10.35 5.00
CA ILE A 787 40.19 -11.77 4.87
C ILE A 787 40.78 -12.48 6.08
N THR A 788 39.97 -13.12 6.93
CA THR A 788 40.41 -13.78 8.17
C THR A 788 39.55 -14.99 8.51
N ASP A 789 39.86 -15.72 9.58
CA ASP A 789 39.06 -16.83 10.13
C ASP A 789 38.65 -17.88 9.10
N ASN A 790 39.63 -18.40 8.35
CA ASN A 790 39.45 -19.34 7.23
C ASN A 790 38.67 -18.76 6.05
N GLY A 791 38.55 -17.43 5.96
CA GLY A 791 38.04 -16.74 4.78
C GLY A 791 38.82 -17.11 3.52
N LEU A 792 38.09 -17.35 2.45
CA LEU A 792 38.56 -17.67 1.11
C LEU A 792 38.21 -16.50 0.18
N GLY A 793 37.93 -16.81 -1.08
CA GLY A 793 37.51 -15.85 -2.09
C GLY A 793 38.53 -15.70 -3.20
N THR A 794 38.03 -15.25 -4.35
CA THR A 794 38.83 -14.90 -5.53
C THR A 794 38.64 -13.42 -5.82
N LEU A 795 39.75 -12.69 -5.86
CA LEU A 795 39.82 -11.28 -6.22
C LEU A 795 40.48 -11.21 -7.59
N GLU A 796 39.78 -10.68 -8.58
CA GLU A 796 40.25 -10.63 -9.96
C GLU A 796 40.05 -9.24 -10.57
N ASP A 797 41.06 -8.71 -11.24
CA ASP A 797 40.97 -7.44 -11.98
C ASP A 797 40.46 -6.24 -11.13
N CYS A 798 40.80 -6.23 -9.84
CA CYS A 798 40.35 -5.20 -8.89
C CYS A 798 41.39 -4.09 -8.66
N ASP A 799 40.90 -2.87 -8.43
CA ASP A 799 41.70 -1.69 -8.05
C ASP A 799 41.49 -1.34 -6.57
N ILE A 800 42.55 -1.32 -5.78
CA ILE A 800 42.49 -1.09 -4.33
C ILE A 800 43.46 0.03 -3.95
N TYR A 801 42.95 1.20 -3.55
CA TYR A 801 43.81 2.38 -3.37
C TYR A 801 43.30 3.41 -2.33
N GLY A 802 44.17 4.28 -1.83
CA GLY A 802 43.79 5.42 -0.96
C GLY A 802 43.30 5.07 0.46
N ASN A 803 43.15 3.77 0.77
CA ASN A 803 42.71 3.27 2.08
C ASN A 803 43.68 3.66 3.21
N THR A 804 43.15 3.90 4.41
CA THR A 804 43.98 4.38 5.55
C THR A 804 44.71 3.26 6.29
N ALA A 805 44.22 2.02 6.21
CA ALA A 805 44.91 0.81 6.67
C ALA A 805 45.35 -0.03 5.45
N PRO A 806 45.87 -1.27 5.60
CA PRO A 806 46.37 -2.04 4.46
C PRO A 806 45.38 -2.13 3.30
N GLY A 807 45.87 -2.11 2.06
CA GLY A 807 45.02 -2.32 0.88
C GLY A 807 44.30 -3.67 0.98
N VAL A 808 45.09 -4.74 1.18
CA VAL A 808 44.58 -6.08 1.47
C VAL A 808 45.22 -6.64 2.74
N CYS A 809 44.43 -7.24 3.62
CA CYS A 809 44.91 -7.95 4.79
C CYS A 809 44.46 -9.42 4.74
N ILE A 810 45.39 -10.37 4.86
CA ILE A 810 45.11 -11.82 4.89
C ILE A 810 45.55 -12.36 6.25
N GLY A 811 44.58 -12.86 7.04
CA GLY A 811 44.76 -13.29 8.41
C GLY A 811 44.55 -14.79 8.63
N THR A 812 44.03 -15.13 9.81
CA THR A 812 44.06 -16.48 10.39
C THR A 812 43.44 -17.54 9.48
N GLY A 813 44.27 -18.50 9.03
CA GLY A 813 43.83 -19.65 8.24
C GLY A 813 43.30 -19.31 6.85
N SER A 814 43.38 -18.04 6.43
CA SER A 814 42.83 -17.58 5.17
C SER A 814 43.73 -17.89 3.98
N ASN A 815 43.12 -18.33 2.88
CA ASN A 815 43.81 -18.70 1.65
C ASN A 815 43.06 -18.18 0.40
N PRO A 816 42.96 -16.86 0.22
CA PRO A 816 42.34 -16.27 -0.96
C PRO A 816 43.24 -16.37 -2.19
N ILE A 817 42.64 -16.23 -3.37
CA ILE A 817 43.34 -16.04 -4.66
C ILE A 817 43.18 -14.57 -5.06
N ILE A 818 44.28 -13.87 -5.31
CA ILE A 818 44.32 -12.48 -5.77
C ILE A 818 45.05 -12.47 -7.11
N ARG A 819 44.37 -12.08 -8.18
CA ARG A 819 44.90 -12.13 -9.56
C ARG A 819 44.64 -10.84 -10.32
N ASN A 820 45.64 -10.37 -11.07
CA ASN A 820 45.53 -9.18 -11.92
C ASN A 820 45.05 -7.91 -11.18
N CYS A 821 45.30 -7.82 -9.87
CA CYS A 821 44.87 -6.69 -9.06
C CYS A 821 45.94 -5.59 -9.02
N ARG A 822 45.49 -4.34 -8.91
CA ARG A 822 46.35 -3.18 -8.66
C ARG A 822 46.10 -2.66 -7.24
N ILE A 823 47.12 -2.68 -6.40
CA ILE A 823 47.05 -2.24 -5.01
C ILE A 823 48.03 -1.09 -4.80
N TYR A 824 47.53 0.15 -4.70
CA TYR A 824 48.41 1.31 -4.84
C TYR A 824 48.01 2.55 -4.04
N ASP A 825 48.95 3.47 -3.85
CA ASP A 825 48.74 4.80 -3.23
C ASP A 825 47.98 4.76 -1.88
N GLY A 826 48.12 3.67 -1.12
CA GLY A 826 47.55 3.50 0.22
C GLY A 826 48.35 4.25 1.29
N LYS A 827 47.70 4.52 2.43
CA LYS A 827 48.36 5.18 3.59
C LYS A 827 49.00 4.19 4.56
N SER A 828 48.92 2.89 4.25
CA SER A 828 49.51 1.79 5.03
C SER A 828 50.18 0.80 4.07
N PHE A 829 50.27 -0.49 4.46
CA PHE A 829 50.80 -1.57 3.64
C PHE A 829 49.98 -1.71 2.35
N GLY A 830 50.62 -2.11 1.25
CA GLY A 830 49.86 -2.58 0.09
C GLY A 830 49.09 -3.84 0.45
N ILE A 831 49.83 -4.91 0.76
CA ILE A 831 49.29 -6.18 1.23
C ILE A 831 49.98 -6.60 2.53
N LEU A 832 49.19 -6.98 3.54
CA LEU A 832 49.68 -7.45 4.83
C LEU A 832 49.17 -8.86 5.12
N ILE A 833 50.07 -9.80 5.38
CA ILE A 833 49.77 -11.23 5.56
C ILE A 833 50.24 -11.67 6.95
N ILE A 834 49.28 -12.04 7.79
CA ILE A 834 49.44 -12.26 9.24
C ILE A 834 48.79 -13.56 9.70
N ASP A 835 49.11 -13.97 10.92
CA ASP A 835 48.50 -15.05 11.70
C ASP A 835 48.35 -16.38 10.94
N ASN A 836 49.41 -16.82 10.27
CA ASN A 836 49.44 -18.01 9.41
C ASN A 836 48.58 -17.90 8.13
N GLY A 837 48.43 -16.71 7.57
CA GLY A 837 47.80 -16.50 6.26
C GLY A 837 48.60 -17.15 5.12
N LEU A 838 47.90 -17.69 4.11
CA LEU A 838 48.48 -18.52 3.04
C LEU A 838 48.31 -17.97 1.62
N GLY A 839 47.48 -16.95 1.41
CA GLY A 839 46.94 -16.56 0.10
C GLY A 839 47.89 -16.56 -1.10
N THR A 840 47.31 -16.72 -2.29
CA THR A 840 48.03 -16.76 -3.57
C THR A 840 47.84 -15.45 -4.34
N LEU A 841 48.93 -14.76 -4.64
CA LEU A 841 48.97 -13.52 -5.42
C LEU A 841 49.59 -13.82 -6.79
N GLU A 842 48.88 -13.52 -7.87
CA GLU A 842 49.33 -13.77 -9.24
C GLU A 842 49.16 -12.51 -10.10
N ASP A 843 50.18 -12.15 -10.86
CA ASP A 843 50.08 -11.11 -11.89
C ASP A 843 49.58 -9.74 -11.34
N CYS A 844 49.91 -9.43 -10.09
CA CYS A 844 49.46 -8.20 -9.40
C CYS A 844 50.51 -7.09 -9.45
N ASP A 845 50.03 -5.84 -9.44
CA ASP A 845 50.84 -4.62 -9.32
C ASP A 845 50.64 -3.99 -7.94
N ILE A 846 51.71 -3.83 -7.18
CA ILE A 846 51.68 -3.31 -5.80
C ILE A 846 52.68 -2.16 -5.71
N TYR A 847 52.20 -0.91 -5.57
CA TYR A 847 53.08 0.26 -5.68
C TYR A 847 52.61 1.53 -4.98
N GLY A 848 53.56 2.41 -4.63
CA GLY A 848 53.27 3.76 -4.13
C GLY A 848 52.66 3.81 -2.72
N ASN A 849 52.61 2.68 -2.02
CA ASN A 849 52.04 2.60 -0.68
C ASN A 849 52.97 3.27 0.35
N SER A 850 52.37 3.74 1.45
CA SER A 850 53.10 4.57 2.42
C SER A 850 53.92 3.77 3.44
N TYR A 851 53.60 2.49 3.60
CA TYR A 851 54.40 1.50 4.33
C TYR A 851 54.98 0.50 3.33
N GLU A 852 55.33 -0.71 3.78
CA GLU A 852 55.82 -1.77 2.91
C GLU A 852 54.77 -2.19 1.88
N GLU A 853 55.21 -2.48 0.65
CA GLU A 853 54.29 -2.93 -0.40
C GLU A 853 53.71 -4.29 -0.05
N VAL A 854 54.55 -5.23 0.43
CA VAL A 854 54.11 -6.54 0.94
C VAL A 854 54.74 -6.85 2.30
N GLY A 855 53.92 -7.08 3.31
CA GLY A 855 54.34 -7.57 4.64
C GLY A 855 53.95 -9.04 4.86
N ILE A 856 54.89 -9.88 5.27
CA ILE A 856 54.68 -11.30 5.61
C ILE A 856 55.18 -11.53 7.04
N THR A 857 54.29 -11.80 7.98
CA THR A 857 54.63 -11.94 9.39
C THR A 857 53.90 -13.09 10.08
N THR A 858 54.27 -13.41 11.32
CA THR A 858 53.54 -14.32 12.23
C THR A 858 53.28 -15.70 11.62
N GLY A 859 54.34 -16.33 11.11
CA GLY A 859 54.26 -17.67 10.51
C GLY A 859 53.54 -17.77 9.16
N SER A 860 53.17 -16.63 8.56
CA SER A 860 52.47 -16.61 7.28
C SER A 860 53.32 -17.17 6.14
N ASN A 861 52.66 -17.87 5.22
CA ASN A 861 53.30 -18.58 4.12
C ASN A 861 52.55 -18.38 2.79
N PRO A 862 52.51 -17.15 2.26
CA PRO A 862 51.84 -16.86 1.01
C PRO A 862 52.61 -17.34 -0.21
N THR A 863 51.93 -17.39 -1.35
CA THR A 863 52.58 -17.61 -2.64
C THR A 863 52.40 -16.40 -3.55
N ILE A 864 53.48 -15.79 -4.01
CA ILE A 864 53.49 -14.57 -4.83
C ILE A 864 54.16 -14.88 -6.15
N ARG A 865 53.46 -14.72 -7.27
CA ARG A 865 53.95 -15.09 -8.60
C ARG A 865 53.74 -14.00 -9.63
N ARG A 866 54.75 -13.75 -10.47
CA ARG A 866 54.66 -12.81 -11.61
C ARG A 866 54.16 -11.42 -11.21
N CYS A 867 54.42 -10.99 -9.98
CA CYS A 867 53.96 -9.71 -9.45
C CYS A 867 55.04 -8.62 -9.63
N ARG A 868 54.59 -7.38 -9.80
CA ARG A 868 55.44 -6.18 -9.82
C ARG A 868 55.25 -5.40 -8.54
N ILE A 869 56.32 -5.20 -7.78
CA ILE A 869 56.31 -4.60 -6.44
C ILE A 869 57.28 -3.42 -6.42
N TYR A 870 56.77 -2.19 -6.53
CA TYR A 870 57.64 -1.08 -6.89
C TYR A 870 57.25 0.29 -6.33
N ASP A 871 58.21 1.22 -6.38
CA ASP A 871 58.02 2.63 -6.00
C ASP A 871 57.41 2.87 -4.60
N GLY A 872 57.58 1.92 -3.68
CA GLY A 872 57.12 2.04 -2.31
C GLY A 872 57.92 3.03 -1.48
N LYS A 873 57.25 3.60 -0.47
CA LYS A 873 57.87 4.57 0.45
C LYS A 873 58.72 3.90 1.53
N GLN A 874 58.60 2.58 1.69
CA GLN A 874 59.43 1.75 2.57
C GLN A 874 59.95 0.53 1.80
N ASN A 875 60.01 -0.65 2.44
CA ASN A 875 60.50 -1.88 1.84
C ASN A 875 59.56 -2.31 0.70
N GLY A 876 60.13 -2.93 -0.33
CA GLY A 876 59.30 -3.65 -1.30
C GLY A 876 58.60 -4.81 -0.61
N ILE A 877 59.38 -5.70 0.00
CA ILE A 877 58.85 -6.86 0.72
C ILE A 877 59.52 -6.96 2.08
N TRP A 878 58.73 -7.03 3.14
CA TRP A 878 59.22 -7.21 4.51
C TRP A 878 58.70 -8.51 5.11
N ILE A 879 59.64 -9.35 5.55
CA ILE A 879 59.36 -10.70 6.04
C ILE A 879 59.94 -10.81 7.45
N THR A 880 59.08 -11.02 8.43
CA THR A 880 59.44 -11.03 9.86
C THR A 880 58.67 -12.10 10.64
N ASP A 881 58.98 -12.26 11.93
CA ASP A 881 58.31 -13.14 12.88
C ASP A 881 58.01 -14.56 12.34
N ASN A 882 59.06 -15.24 11.87
CA ASN A 882 59.00 -16.58 11.26
C ASN A 882 58.16 -16.66 9.97
N GLY A 883 58.05 -15.56 9.22
CA GLY A 883 57.45 -15.56 7.89
C GLY A 883 58.20 -16.49 6.94
N LEU A 884 57.45 -17.24 6.13
CA LEU A 884 57.99 -18.15 5.12
C LEU A 884 57.78 -17.50 3.75
N GLY A 885 56.75 -17.89 3.01
CA GLY A 885 56.40 -17.26 1.74
C GLY A 885 57.27 -17.73 0.57
N THR A 886 56.64 -17.91 -0.58
CA THR A 886 57.29 -18.31 -1.83
C THR A 886 57.05 -17.25 -2.89
N LEU A 887 58.12 -16.65 -3.41
CA LEU A 887 58.09 -15.62 -4.44
C LEU A 887 58.71 -16.18 -5.71
N GLU A 888 57.97 -16.17 -6.82
CA GLU A 888 58.42 -16.73 -8.11
C GLU A 888 58.19 -15.70 -9.23
N ASP A 889 59.19 -15.49 -10.09
CA ASP A 889 59.06 -14.62 -11.28
C ASP A 889 58.66 -13.16 -10.96
N CYS A 890 59.02 -12.63 -9.79
CA CYS A 890 58.60 -11.29 -9.35
C CYS A 890 59.63 -10.20 -9.67
N ASP A 891 59.14 -9.00 -9.97
CA ASP A 891 59.94 -7.79 -10.19
C ASP A 891 59.80 -6.83 -9.01
N ILE A 892 60.91 -6.50 -8.36
CA ILE A 892 60.93 -5.66 -7.16
C ILE A 892 61.89 -4.49 -7.38
N TYR A 893 61.38 -3.26 -7.51
CA TYR A 893 62.24 -2.12 -7.90
C TYR A 893 61.78 -0.75 -7.41
N GLY A 894 62.66 0.25 -7.43
CA GLY A 894 62.31 1.65 -7.15
C GLY A 894 61.95 2.00 -5.69
N ASN A 895 61.83 0.99 -4.82
CA ASN A 895 61.48 1.13 -3.40
C ASN A 895 62.52 1.97 -2.62
N THR A 896 62.03 2.68 -1.60
CA THR A 896 62.84 3.64 -0.83
C THR A 896 63.76 2.96 0.18
N ASP A 897 63.23 1.96 0.90
CA ASP A 897 63.99 1.06 1.77
C ASP A 897 64.32 -0.24 1.01
N PRO A 898 64.93 -1.27 1.64
CA PRO A 898 65.35 -2.46 0.91
C PRO A 898 64.28 -3.06 0.01
N GLY A 899 64.72 -3.58 -1.16
CA GLY A 899 63.82 -4.29 -2.06
C GLY A 899 63.15 -5.47 -1.35
N VAL A 900 63.95 -6.27 -0.65
CA VAL A 900 63.49 -7.36 0.22
C VAL A 900 64.21 -7.31 1.56
N GLN A 901 63.48 -7.36 2.66
CA GLN A 901 64.02 -7.45 4.01
C GLN A 901 63.53 -8.73 4.72
N ILE A 902 64.46 -9.50 5.29
CA ILE A 902 64.21 -10.79 5.97
C ILE A 902 64.77 -10.71 7.39
N THR A 903 63.92 -10.92 8.38
CA THR A 903 64.24 -10.70 9.81
C THR A 903 63.63 -11.77 10.71
N THR A 904 64.05 -11.81 11.98
CA THR A 904 63.41 -12.57 13.07
C THR A 904 63.14 -14.04 12.71
N GLY A 905 64.20 -14.76 12.31
CA GLY A 905 64.11 -16.18 11.98
C GLY A 905 63.33 -16.54 10.71
N SER A 906 62.90 -15.54 9.93
CA SER A 906 62.12 -15.76 8.71
C SER A 906 62.92 -16.50 7.63
N HIS A 907 62.22 -17.36 6.87
CA HIS A 907 62.82 -18.26 5.89
C HIS A 907 62.02 -18.31 4.57
N PRO A 908 61.97 -17.20 3.82
CA PRO A 908 61.32 -17.16 2.52
C PRO A 908 62.09 -17.91 1.44
N THR A 909 61.38 -18.26 0.37
CA THR A 909 61.97 -18.77 -0.87
C THR A 909 61.71 -17.80 -2.01
N LEU A 910 62.77 -17.29 -2.65
CA LEU A 910 62.70 -16.43 -3.84
C LEU A 910 63.27 -17.20 -5.03
N ARG A 911 62.53 -17.30 -6.13
CA ARG A 911 62.96 -17.98 -7.36
C ARG A 911 62.76 -17.09 -8.58
N ASN A 912 63.78 -17.00 -9.44
CA ASN A 912 63.73 -16.25 -10.69
C ASN A 912 63.22 -14.79 -10.53
N CYS A 913 63.53 -14.16 -9.40
CA CYS A 913 63.09 -12.80 -9.10
C CYS A 913 64.15 -11.77 -9.52
N ARG A 914 63.70 -10.58 -9.93
CA ARG A 914 64.56 -9.45 -10.27
C ARG A 914 64.39 -8.35 -9.22
N ILE A 915 65.46 -8.01 -8.51
CA ILE A 915 65.49 -6.98 -7.46
C ILE A 915 66.44 -5.86 -7.86
N TYR A 916 65.90 -4.73 -8.32
CA TYR A 916 66.73 -3.75 -9.00
C TYR A 916 66.35 -2.28 -8.82
N ASP A 917 67.30 -1.38 -9.13
CA ASP A 917 67.13 0.07 -9.12
C ASP A 917 66.50 0.65 -7.83
N GLY A 918 66.70 -0.02 -6.70
CA GLY A 918 66.25 0.43 -5.38
C GLY A 918 67.10 1.58 -4.83
N LYS A 919 66.50 2.39 -3.95
CA LYS A 919 67.19 3.51 -3.27
C LYS A 919 67.97 3.04 -2.03
N SER A 920 67.77 1.79 -1.60
CA SER A 920 68.45 1.15 -0.47
C SER A 920 69.24 -0.10 -0.90
N PHE A 921 69.39 -1.08 0.01
CA PHE A 921 69.91 -2.41 -0.26
C PHE A 921 68.99 -3.17 -1.21
N GLY A 922 69.53 -4.04 -2.07
CA GLY A 922 68.68 -4.94 -2.85
C GLY A 922 67.95 -5.90 -1.90
N ILE A 923 68.71 -6.66 -1.13
CA ILE A 923 68.20 -7.61 -0.14
C ILE A 923 68.93 -7.41 1.19
N LEU A 924 68.17 -7.23 2.27
CA LEU A 924 68.64 -7.06 3.64
C LEU A 924 68.22 -8.25 4.51
N ILE A 925 69.18 -8.95 5.11
CA ILE A 925 68.93 -10.16 5.92
C ILE A 925 69.60 -9.97 7.28
N ILE A 926 68.79 -9.82 8.32
CA ILE A 926 69.21 -9.46 9.69
C ILE A 926 68.46 -10.32 10.72
N ASP A 927 68.75 -10.16 12.02
CA ASP A 927 68.05 -10.84 13.11
C ASP A 927 67.82 -12.36 12.90
N ASN A 928 68.88 -13.12 12.62
CA ASN A 928 68.82 -14.57 12.35
C ASN A 928 67.96 -14.98 11.13
N GLY A 929 67.82 -14.14 10.11
CA GLY A 929 67.11 -14.48 8.87
C GLY A 929 67.82 -15.59 8.05
N LEU A 930 67.05 -16.45 7.36
CA LEU A 930 67.57 -17.68 6.75
C LEU A 930 67.26 -17.86 5.24
N GLY A 931 66.54 -16.93 4.61
CA GLY A 931 65.92 -17.11 3.29
C GLY A 931 66.76 -17.78 2.19
N THR A 932 66.06 -18.49 1.28
CA THR A 932 66.62 -19.19 0.12
C THR A 932 66.33 -18.42 -1.17
N LEU A 933 67.37 -18.05 -1.91
CA LEU A 933 67.28 -17.32 -3.17
C LEU A 933 67.87 -18.18 -4.28
N GLU A 934 67.09 -18.46 -5.31
CA GLU A 934 67.49 -19.29 -6.45
C GLU A 934 67.27 -18.56 -7.76
N ASP A 935 68.27 -18.52 -8.64
CA ASP A 935 68.17 -17.96 -10.00
C ASP A 935 67.73 -16.48 -10.03
N CYS A 936 68.02 -15.71 -8.97
CA CYS A 936 67.61 -14.31 -8.84
C CYS A 936 68.66 -13.32 -9.38
N ASP A 937 68.18 -12.21 -9.95
CA ASP A 937 69.01 -11.09 -10.44
C ASP A 937 68.87 -9.90 -9.50
N ILE A 938 69.99 -9.37 -9.02
CA ILE A 938 70.02 -8.26 -8.05
C ILE A 938 70.97 -7.20 -8.58
N TYR A 939 70.45 -6.04 -9.03
CA TYR A 939 71.29 -5.05 -9.73
C TYR A 939 70.85 -3.60 -9.60
N GLY A 940 71.75 -2.64 -9.88
CA GLY A 940 71.41 -1.21 -9.93
C GLY A 940 71.04 -0.54 -8.59
N ASN A 941 70.98 -1.32 -7.50
CA ASN A 941 70.64 -0.83 -6.16
C ASN A 941 71.68 0.17 -5.61
N THR A 942 71.21 1.12 -4.80
CA THR A 942 72.04 2.24 -4.32
C THR A 942 72.99 1.83 -3.19
N TYR A 943 72.59 0.87 -2.35
CA TYR A 943 73.49 0.24 -1.38
C TYR A 943 73.92 -1.15 -1.87
N SER A 944 74.36 -2.02 -0.96
CA SER A 944 74.79 -3.36 -1.33
C SER A 944 73.67 -4.16 -1.97
N GLY A 945 74.03 -5.00 -2.95
CA GLY A 945 73.08 -5.91 -3.58
C GLY A 945 72.46 -6.84 -2.55
N VAL A 946 73.30 -7.50 -1.76
CA VAL A 946 72.86 -8.34 -0.63
C VAL A 946 73.63 -7.95 0.64
N TYR A 947 72.94 -7.74 1.74
CA TYR A 947 73.50 -7.44 3.05
C TYR A 947 73.05 -8.50 4.07
N ILE A 948 74.01 -9.17 4.71
CA ILE A 948 73.79 -10.26 5.67
C ILE A 948 74.39 -9.86 7.01
N ASN A 949 73.59 -9.81 8.06
CA ASN A 949 73.97 -9.31 9.39
C ASN A 949 73.44 -10.20 10.52
N GLU A 950 73.90 -9.95 11.75
CA GLU A 950 73.28 -10.43 13.00
C GLU A 950 73.00 -11.94 13.00
N ALA A 951 74.06 -12.73 12.78
CA ALA A 951 74.01 -14.20 12.72
C ALA A 951 73.04 -14.81 11.67
N SER A 952 72.54 -14.01 10.73
CA SER A 952 71.71 -14.49 9.62
C SER A 952 72.47 -15.50 8.76
N HIS A 953 71.76 -16.47 8.17
CA HIS A 953 72.34 -17.58 7.41
C HIS A 953 71.52 -17.92 6.15
N PRO A 954 71.46 -17.02 5.14
CA PRO A 954 70.73 -17.28 3.91
C PRO A 954 71.46 -18.23 2.97
N THR A 955 70.71 -18.82 2.04
CA THR A 955 71.24 -19.64 0.94
C THR A 955 70.97 -18.97 -0.40
N LEU A 956 72.01 -18.64 -1.16
CA LEU A 956 71.92 -18.07 -2.51
C LEU A 956 72.45 -19.09 -3.53
N ARG A 957 71.68 -19.41 -4.56
CA ARG A 957 72.07 -20.35 -5.62
C ARG A 957 71.84 -19.78 -7.01
N ARG A 958 72.86 -19.83 -7.87
CA ARG A 958 72.78 -19.38 -9.27
C ARG A 958 72.29 -17.92 -9.44
N CYS A 959 72.46 -17.09 -8.41
CA CYS A 959 72.08 -15.69 -8.44
C CYS A 959 73.13 -14.81 -9.16
N ARG A 960 72.68 -13.74 -9.81
CA ARG A 960 73.54 -12.71 -10.40
C ARG A 960 73.40 -11.41 -9.62
N ILE A 961 74.49 -10.91 -9.05
CA ILE A 961 74.54 -9.68 -8.25
C ILE A 961 75.47 -8.67 -8.91
N TYR A 962 74.93 -7.65 -9.58
CA TYR A 962 75.74 -6.83 -10.46
C TYR A 962 75.37 -5.35 -10.58
N ASP A 963 76.31 -4.54 -11.09
CA ASP A 963 76.11 -3.11 -11.39
C ASP A 963 75.55 -2.27 -10.21
N GLY A 964 75.75 -2.70 -8.97
CA GLY A 964 75.37 -1.95 -7.77
C GLY A 964 76.28 -0.74 -7.50
N LYS A 965 75.76 0.26 -6.79
CA LYS A 965 76.51 1.48 -6.42
C LYS A 965 77.44 1.29 -5.21
N GLN A 966 77.32 0.18 -4.48
CA GLN A 966 78.22 -0.21 -3.38
C GLN A 966 78.79 -1.63 -3.57
N THR A 967 78.98 -2.38 -2.48
CA THR A 967 79.47 -3.76 -2.47
C THR A 967 78.42 -4.70 -3.07
N GLY A 968 78.82 -5.69 -3.86
CA GLY A 968 77.88 -6.70 -4.35
C GLY A 968 77.19 -7.44 -3.20
N ILE A 969 77.98 -8.11 -2.35
CA ILE A 969 77.51 -8.81 -1.16
C ILE A 969 78.33 -8.40 0.06
N TRP A 970 77.67 -7.96 1.13
CA TRP A 970 78.31 -7.59 2.40
C TRP A 970 77.78 -8.48 3.53
N ILE A 971 78.70 -9.12 4.26
CA ILE A 971 78.43 -10.08 5.34
C ILE A 971 79.16 -9.59 6.60
N THR A 972 78.40 -9.28 7.64
CA THR A 972 78.90 -8.64 8.88
C THR A 972 78.20 -9.17 10.14
N ASP A 973 78.65 -8.73 11.31
CA ASP A 973 78.20 -9.13 12.66
C ASP A 973 77.81 -10.62 12.79
N ASN A 974 78.82 -11.49 12.76
CA ASN A 974 78.64 -12.94 12.86
C ASN A 974 77.77 -13.55 11.74
N GLY A 975 77.51 -12.81 10.67
CA GLY A 975 76.78 -13.26 9.50
C GLY A 975 77.37 -14.54 8.93
N LEU A 976 76.49 -15.50 8.71
CA LEU A 976 76.77 -16.76 8.04
C LEU A 976 76.08 -16.69 6.67
N GLY A 977 76.40 -17.55 5.73
CA GLY A 977 75.62 -17.60 4.49
C GLY A 977 76.24 -18.55 3.51
N THR A 978 75.41 -19.19 2.69
CA THR A 978 75.88 -20.18 1.71
C THR A 978 75.57 -19.66 0.31
N LEU A 979 76.61 -19.36 -0.47
CA LEU A 979 76.50 -18.88 -1.84
C LEU A 979 77.04 -19.98 -2.77
N GLU A 980 76.23 -20.46 -3.70
CA GLU A 980 76.60 -21.53 -4.62
C GLU A 980 76.32 -21.10 -6.08
N ASP A 981 77.32 -21.22 -6.94
CA ASP A 981 77.18 -20.94 -8.38
C ASP A 981 76.72 -19.50 -8.72
N CYS A 982 76.99 -18.54 -7.83
CA CYS A 982 76.61 -17.13 -8.02
C CYS A 982 77.63 -16.33 -8.83
N ASP A 983 77.15 -15.35 -9.60
CA ASP A 983 77.96 -14.37 -10.32
C ASP A 983 77.84 -12.99 -9.68
N ILE A 984 78.98 -12.37 -9.37
CA ILE A 984 79.04 -11.08 -8.69
C ILE A 984 79.96 -10.16 -9.48
N TYR A 985 79.42 -9.14 -10.16
CA TYR A 985 80.22 -8.34 -11.10
C TYR A 985 79.79 -6.89 -11.27
N GLY A 986 80.65 -6.02 -11.81
CA GLY A 986 80.27 -4.62 -12.15
C GLY A 986 79.97 -3.68 -10.97
N ASN A 987 79.97 -4.19 -9.74
CA ASN A 987 79.70 -3.43 -8.52
C ASN A 987 80.76 -2.34 -8.26
N THR A 988 80.33 -1.20 -7.72
CA THR A 988 81.18 0.00 -7.59
C THR A 988 82.18 -0.08 -6.43
N TYR A 989 81.90 -0.90 -5.41
CA TYR A 989 82.81 -1.20 -4.30
C TYR A 989 83.34 -2.64 -4.41
N SER A 990 83.55 -3.33 -3.29
CA SER A 990 83.99 -4.71 -3.31
C SER A 990 82.94 -5.66 -3.92
N GLY A 991 83.37 -6.72 -4.59
CA GLY A 991 82.44 -7.77 -5.01
C GLY A 991 81.80 -8.44 -3.80
N VAL A 992 82.65 -8.93 -2.89
CA VAL A 992 82.23 -9.53 -1.60
C VAL A 992 83.00 -8.88 -0.46
N TYR A 993 82.31 -8.46 0.60
CA TYR A 993 82.90 -7.89 1.80
C TYR A 993 82.50 -8.72 3.03
N ILE A 994 83.48 -9.17 3.82
CA ILE A 994 83.29 -10.02 5.00
C ILE A 994 84.00 -9.36 6.19
N ASN A 995 83.26 -9.01 7.24
CA ASN A 995 83.85 -8.43 8.45
C ASN A 995 83.17 -8.92 9.74
N GLU A 996 83.68 -8.49 10.89
CA GLU A 996 83.07 -8.68 12.22
C GLU A 996 82.75 -10.16 12.51
N ALA A 997 83.80 -11.00 12.53
CA ALA A 997 83.72 -12.44 12.82
C ALA A 997 82.82 -13.27 11.87
N SER A 998 82.34 -12.70 10.78
CA SER A 998 81.49 -13.39 9.80
C SER A 998 82.18 -14.58 9.12
N HIS A 999 81.42 -15.65 8.90
CA HIS A 999 81.93 -16.93 8.36
C HIS A 999 81.03 -17.52 7.26
N PRO A 1000 80.92 -16.85 6.10
CA PRO A 1000 80.15 -17.37 4.98
C PRO A 1000 80.89 -18.49 4.24
N THR A 1001 80.13 -19.31 3.50
CA THR A 1001 80.61 -20.33 2.57
C THR A 1001 80.27 -19.93 1.13
N LEU A 1002 81.29 -19.77 0.28
CA LEU A 1002 81.12 -19.50 -1.16
C LEU A 1002 81.62 -20.73 -1.95
N ARG A 1003 80.82 -21.24 -2.88
CA ARG A 1003 81.16 -22.40 -3.71
C ARG A 1003 80.90 -22.12 -5.18
N ARG A 1004 81.90 -22.36 -6.03
CA ARG A 1004 81.80 -22.21 -7.50
C ARG A 1004 81.34 -20.82 -7.98
N CYS A 1005 81.43 -19.79 -7.13
CA CYS A 1005 81.05 -18.42 -7.48
C CYS A 1005 82.08 -17.74 -8.39
N ARG A 1006 81.62 -16.83 -9.25
CA ARG A 1006 82.47 -15.94 -10.07
C ARG A 1006 82.36 -14.51 -9.56
N ILE A 1007 83.49 -13.88 -9.21
CA ILE A 1007 83.57 -12.49 -8.74
C ILE A 1007 84.46 -11.69 -9.68
N TYR A 1008 83.89 -10.81 -10.51
CA TYR A 1008 84.66 -10.20 -11.59
C TYR A 1008 84.23 -8.79 -12.01
N ASP A 1009 85.07 -8.10 -12.78
CA ASP A 1009 84.79 -6.77 -13.37
C ASP A 1009 84.25 -5.70 -12.38
N GLY A 1010 84.50 -5.84 -11.08
CA GLY A 1010 84.16 -4.85 -10.06
C GLY A 1010 85.09 -3.62 -10.12
N LYS A 1011 84.61 -2.46 -9.67
CA LYS A 1011 85.41 -1.21 -9.70
C LYS A 1011 86.46 -1.12 -8.58
N GLN A 1012 86.36 -1.95 -7.54
CA GLN A 1012 87.36 -2.03 -6.45
C GLN A 1012 87.81 -3.48 -6.18
N THR A 1013 88.07 -3.83 -4.91
CA THR A 1013 88.64 -5.11 -4.50
C THR A 1013 87.64 -6.24 -4.73
N GLY A 1014 88.02 -7.32 -5.41
CA GLY A 1014 87.13 -8.45 -5.67
C GLY A 1014 86.50 -9.02 -4.39
N ILE A 1015 87.33 -9.46 -3.45
CA ILE A 1015 86.90 -9.90 -2.12
C ILE A 1015 87.71 -9.19 -1.03
N TRP A 1016 87.03 -8.60 -0.06
CA TRP A 1016 87.66 -7.97 1.11
C TRP A 1016 87.22 -8.67 2.39
N ILE A 1017 88.18 -9.11 3.22
CA ILE A 1017 87.95 -9.81 4.49
C ILE A 1017 88.70 -9.09 5.60
N THR A 1018 87.99 -8.61 6.62
CA THR A 1018 88.53 -7.81 7.73
C THR A 1018 87.89 -8.17 9.08
N ASP A 1019 88.36 -7.53 10.15
CA ASP A 1019 87.81 -7.59 11.51
C ASP A 1019 87.43 -9.00 11.99
N ASN A 1020 88.41 -9.91 12.01
CA ASN A 1020 88.27 -11.33 12.37
C ASN A 1020 87.40 -12.17 11.42
N GLY A 1021 87.15 -11.73 10.19
CA GLY A 1021 86.41 -12.51 9.20
C GLY A 1021 87.09 -13.84 8.84
N LEU A 1022 86.28 -14.90 8.65
CA LEU A 1022 86.78 -16.28 8.52
C LEU A 1022 86.41 -16.99 7.21
N GLY A 1023 85.55 -16.42 6.36
CA GLY A 1023 84.83 -17.15 5.29
C GLY A 1023 85.56 -18.31 4.56
N THR A 1024 84.79 -19.33 4.18
CA THR A 1024 85.26 -20.50 3.42
C THR A 1024 84.88 -20.37 1.95
N LEU A 1025 85.86 -20.37 1.05
CA LEU A 1025 85.66 -20.26 -0.40
C LEU A 1025 86.19 -21.52 -1.10
N GLU A 1026 85.35 -22.18 -1.90
CA GLU A 1026 85.69 -23.41 -2.61
C GLU A 1026 85.36 -23.30 -4.11
N ASP A 1027 86.31 -23.63 -4.99
CA ASP A 1027 86.12 -23.63 -6.45
C ASP A 1027 85.69 -22.27 -7.07
N CYS A 1028 85.83 -21.16 -6.35
CA CYS A 1028 85.50 -19.81 -6.81
C CYS A 1028 86.53 -19.24 -7.81
N LYS A 1029 86.07 -18.39 -8.73
CA LYS A 1029 86.89 -17.64 -9.69
C LYS A 1029 86.80 -16.15 -9.43
N ILE A 1030 87.92 -15.49 -9.20
CA ILE A 1030 88.01 -14.05 -8.94
C ILE A 1030 88.89 -13.45 -10.03
N TYR A 1031 88.37 -12.56 -10.87
CA TYR A 1031 89.15 -12.03 -12.01
C TYR A 1031 88.70 -10.64 -12.48
N GLY A 1032 89.53 -9.91 -13.21
CA GLY A 1032 89.08 -8.67 -13.91
C GLY A 1032 88.69 -7.47 -13.05
N ASN A 1033 88.69 -7.58 -11.72
CA ASN A 1033 88.38 -6.47 -10.81
C ASN A 1033 89.44 -5.33 -10.90
N ASN A 1034 89.01 -4.06 -10.86
CA ASN A 1034 89.84 -2.87 -11.12
C ASN A 1034 90.82 -2.49 -9.99
N SER A 1035 90.84 -3.21 -8.87
CA SER A 1035 91.79 -3.05 -7.76
C SER A 1035 92.49 -4.38 -7.42
N LEU A 1036 92.57 -4.76 -6.14
CA LEU A 1036 93.05 -6.05 -5.66
C LEU A 1036 92.04 -7.16 -5.97
N GLY A 1037 92.50 -8.38 -6.26
CA GLY A 1037 91.60 -9.53 -6.34
C GLY A 1037 91.06 -9.92 -4.96
N LEU A 1038 91.95 -9.92 -3.96
CA LEU A 1038 91.68 -10.31 -2.58
C LEU A 1038 92.44 -9.41 -1.58
N GLU A 1039 91.75 -8.90 -0.57
CA GLU A 1039 92.33 -8.14 0.55
C GLU A 1039 91.95 -8.79 1.89
N ILE A 1040 92.94 -9.10 2.74
CA ILE A 1040 92.74 -9.74 4.05
C ILE A 1040 93.51 -8.94 5.12
N ASN A 1041 92.81 -8.39 6.12
CA ASN A 1041 93.41 -7.58 7.18
C ASN A 1041 92.70 -7.78 8.55
N ASN A 1042 93.18 -7.12 9.59
CA ASN A 1042 92.59 -7.11 10.95
C ASN A 1042 92.28 -8.51 11.52
N ASN A 1043 93.31 -9.35 11.65
CA ASN A 1043 93.23 -10.71 12.26
C ASN A 1043 92.25 -11.68 11.58
N SER A 1044 91.97 -11.48 10.29
CA SER A 1044 91.09 -12.34 9.50
C SER A 1044 91.81 -13.60 9.00
N ASN A 1045 91.17 -14.77 9.12
CA ASN A 1045 91.78 -16.08 8.80
C ASN A 1045 90.89 -16.96 7.89
N PRO A 1046 90.60 -16.51 6.65
CA PRO A 1046 89.74 -17.25 5.72
C PRO A 1046 90.37 -18.51 5.13
N THR A 1047 89.51 -19.43 4.66
CA THR A 1047 89.92 -20.67 3.98
C THR A 1047 89.55 -20.63 2.49
N PHE A 1048 90.54 -20.79 1.61
CA PHE A 1048 90.37 -20.89 0.15
C PHE A 1048 90.77 -22.29 -0.33
N ARG A 1049 89.93 -22.95 -1.12
CA ARG A 1049 90.18 -24.29 -1.67
C ARG A 1049 89.87 -24.32 -3.16
N ARG A 1050 90.83 -24.72 -4.00
CA ARG A 1050 90.65 -24.82 -5.46
C ARG A 1050 90.15 -23.53 -6.14
N CYS A 1051 90.31 -22.38 -5.48
CA CYS A 1051 89.95 -21.07 -6.04
C CYS A 1051 90.99 -20.58 -7.05
N ARG A 1052 90.55 -19.78 -8.00
CA ARG A 1052 91.39 -19.15 -9.03
C ARG A 1052 91.29 -17.63 -8.94
N ILE A 1053 92.44 -16.96 -8.81
CA ILE A 1053 92.54 -15.49 -8.72
C ILE A 1053 93.42 -15.03 -9.90
N GLU A 1054 92.87 -14.32 -10.88
CA GLU A 1054 93.60 -14.01 -12.12
C GLU A 1054 93.24 -12.67 -12.77
N ASN A 1055 94.15 -12.10 -13.55
CA ASN A 1055 93.89 -10.92 -14.40
C ASN A 1055 93.47 -9.64 -13.63
N HIS A 1056 94.15 -9.31 -12.51
CA HIS A 1056 93.95 -8.03 -11.81
C HIS A 1056 95.02 -6.98 -12.18
N PRO A 1057 94.67 -5.68 -12.21
CA PRO A 1057 95.59 -4.58 -12.54
C PRO A 1057 96.54 -4.21 -11.38
N PHE A 1058 96.20 -4.54 -10.12
CA PHE A 1058 97.04 -4.37 -8.92
C PHE A 1058 97.49 -5.76 -8.38
N PRO A 1059 98.44 -5.86 -7.42
CA PRO A 1059 98.81 -7.14 -6.82
C PRO A 1059 97.57 -7.92 -6.37
N GLY A 1060 97.23 -9.03 -7.04
CA GLY A 1060 95.91 -9.65 -6.89
C GLY A 1060 95.59 -10.26 -5.52
N ILE A 1061 96.53 -10.28 -4.57
CA ILE A 1061 96.29 -10.63 -3.16
C ILE A 1061 97.11 -9.70 -2.26
N GLN A 1062 96.46 -9.12 -1.25
CA GLN A 1062 97.09 -8.38 -0.13
C GLN A 1062 96.68 -8.99 1.21
N ILE A 1063 97.66 -9.28 2.07
CA ILE A 1063 97.45 -9.87 3.40
C ILE A 1063 98.24 -9.05 4.44
N GLU A 1064 97.56 -8.57 5.49
CA GLU A 1064 98.17 -7.88 6.63
C GLU A 1064 98.99 -8.82 7.52
N GLU A 1065 100.00 -8.28 8.19
CA GLU A 1065 100.83 -9.00 9.14
C GLU A 1065 100.03 -9.38 10.39
N GLY A 1066 99.92 -10.68 10.68
CA GLY A 1066 99.07 -11.22 11.75
C GLY A 1066 97.96 -12.15 11.23
N CYS A 1067 97.53 -11.97 9.98
CA CYS A 1067 96.55 -12.83 9.33
C CYS A 1067 97.22 -14.13 8.79
N ASN A 1068 96.56 -15.27 8.98
CA ASN A 1068 96.99 -16.61 8.54
C ASN A 1068 95.89 -17.33 7.74
N PRO A 1069 95.48 -16.80 6.57
CA PRO A 1069 94.53 -17.49 5.71
C PRO A 1069 95.10 -18.80 5.16
N LEU A 1070 94.22 -19.79 4.97
CA LEU A 1070 94.56 -21.11 4.46
C LEU A 1070 94.23 -21.20 2.97
N PHE A 1071 95.24 -21.28 2.10
CA PHE A 1071 95.06 -21.59 0.69
C PHE A 1071 95.37 -23.08 0.42
N ARG A 1072 94.49 -23.81 -0.27
CA ARG A 1072 94.70 -25.21 -0.67
C ARG A 1072 94.36 -25.42 -2.13
N ARG A 1073 95.35 -25.83 -2.94
CA ARG A 1073 95.20 -26.08 -4.39
C ARG A 1073 94.63 -24.88 -5.15
N CYS A 1074 94.94 -23.67 -4.72
CA CYS A 1074 94.50 -22.43 -5.36
C CYS A 1074 95.48 -21.99 -6.45
N ILE A 1075 94.97 -21.36 -7.51
CA ILE A 1075 95.74 -20.88 -8.66
C ILE A 1075 95.76 -19.35 -8.66
N LEU A 1076 96.96 -18.76 -8.76
CA LEU A 1076 97.15 -17.31 -8.92
C LEU A 1076 97.82 -17.02 -10.28
N ARG A 1077 97.11 -16.39 -11.22
CA ARG A 1077 97.60 -16.17 -12.60
C ARG A 1077 97.78 -14.69 -12.94
N SER A 1078 98.96 -14.33 -13.45
CA SER A 1078 99.42 -13.01 -13.93
C SER A 1078 98.55 -11.80 -13.52
N ASN A 1079 98.82 -11.25 -12.35
CA ASN A 1079 98.43 -9.87 -12.03
C ASN A 1079 99.54 -8.97 -12.58
N ARG A 1080 99.21 -8.03 -13.46
CA ARG A 1080 100.23 -7.25 -14.17
C ARG A 1080 101.11 -6.50 -13.16
N PRO A 1081 102.46 -6.52 -13.28
CA PRO A 1081 103.29 -5.55 -12.58
C PRO A 1081 102.96 -4.17 -13.15
N PHE A 1082 102.58 -3.24 -12.27
CA PHE A 1082 102.22 -1.87 -12.65
C PHE A 1082 103.42 -1.15 -13.28
N TYR A 1083 103.47 -1.14 -14.61
CA TYR A 1083 104.16 -0.13 -15.42
C TYR A 1083 103.06 0.70 -16.11
N LEU A 1084 102.59 1.74 -15.45
CA LEU A 1084 101.91 2.86 -16.11
C LEU A 1084 102.06 4.15 -15.28
N GLY A 1085 103.31 4.55 -15.05
CA GLY A 1085 103.62 5.98 -15.11
C GLY A 1085 103.50 6.40 -16.58
N ILE A 1086 102.93 7.58 -16.84
CA ILE A 1086 102.71 8.19 -18.18
C ILE A 1086 101.32 7.91 -18.82
N ALA A 1087 100.23 7.94 -18.04
CA ALA A 1087 98.89 8.19 -18.59
C ALA A 1087 98.06 9.21 -17.78
N GLY A 1088 98.33 9.38 -16.48
CA GLY A 1088 97.75 10.44 -15.65
C GLY A 1088 98.28 11.87 -15.91
N ILE A 1089 99.20 12.04 -16.87
CA ILE A 1089 99.74 13.35 -17.27
C ILE A 1089 99.16 13.80 -18.63
N LEU A 1090 98.37 12.96 -19.33
CA LEU A 1090 97.71 13.31 -20.59
C LEU A 1090 96.20 13.57 -20.47
N SER A 1091 95.57 13.24 -19.34
CA SER A 1091 94.17 13.63 -19.04
C SER A 1091 94.03 14.99 -18.34
N LEU A 1092 95.14 15.65 -17.98
CA LEU A 1092 95.15 17.06 -17.56
C LEU A 1092 95.16 18.05 -18.73
N SER A 1093 95.26 17.56 -19.97
CA SER A 1093 95.31 18.38 -21.20
C SER A 1093 93.93 18.72 -21.79
N ILE A 1094 92.84 18.20 -21.22
CA ILE A 1094 91.46 18.44 -21.69
C ILE A 1094 90.61 19.24 -20.67
N ALA A 1095 91.08 19.38 -19.41
CA ALA A 1095 90.36 20.15 -18.39
C ALA A 1095 90.81 21.63 -18.27
N LEU A 1096 91.99 21.99 -18.81
CA LEU A 1096 92.50 23.37 -18.76
C LEU A 1096 91.91 24.33 -19.84
N PRO A 1097 91.45 23.87 -21.03
CA PRO A 1097 90.72 24.73 -21.97
C PRO A 1097 89.28 25.07 -21.53
N VAL A 1098 88.65 24.23 -20.69
CA VAL A 1098 87.25 24.42 -20.25
C VAL A 1098 87.14 25.34 -19.03
N ALA A 1099 88.18 25.42 -18.19
CA ALA A 1099 88.22 26.34 -17.04
C ALA A 1099 88.60 27.78 -17.43
N ILE A 1100 89.35 27.99 -18.52
CA ILE A 1100 89.65 29.32 -19.07
C ILE A 1100 88.45 29.89 -19.85
N ALA A 1101 87.63 29.04 -20.46
CA ALA A 1101 86.38 29.44 -21.11
C ALA A 1101 85.27 29.89 -20.12
N ARG A 1102 85.45 29.68 -18.81
CA ARG A 1102 84.51 30.08 -17.74
C ARG A 1102 85.08 31.10 -16.73
N GLY A 1103 86.04 31.93 -17.16
CA GLY A 1103 86.29 33.23 -16.53
C GLY A 1103 87.04 33.23 -15.18
N LEU A 1104 87.90 32.24 -14.90
CA LEU A 1104 88.71 32.26 -13.67
C LEU A 1104 89.96 33.16 -13.86
N VAL A 1105 90.03 34.26 -13.10
CA VAL A 1105 91.18 35.19 -13.09
C VAL A 1105 92.36 34.56 -12.34
N ILE A 1106 93.49 34.39 -13.01
CA ILE A 1106 94.74 33.89 -12.41
C ILE A 1106 95.46 35.06 -11.74
N THR A 1107 95.60 35.03 -10.41
CA THR A 1107 96.41 36.00 -9.66
C THR A 1107 97.92 35.70 -9.74
N PRO A 1108 98.81 36.71 -9.62
CA PRO A 1108 100.26 36.57 -9.78
C PRO A 1108 100.92 35.51 -8.89
N THR A 1109 100.28 35.17 -7.77
CA THR A 1109 100.74 34.18 -6.79
C THR A 1109 100.77 32.74 -7.32
N ILE A 1110 99.91 32.41 -8.29
CA ILE A 1110 99.83 31.06 -8.90
C ILE A 1110 100.91 30.86 -9.96
N ALA A 1111 101.33 31.93 -10.64
CA ALA A 1111 102.41 31.89 -11.64
C ALA A 1111 103.79 31.61 -11.00
N VAL A 1112 104.02 32.11 -9.79
CA VAL A 1112 105.28 31.87 -9.06
C VAL A 1112 105.34 30.44 -8.52
N ALA A 1113 104.22 29.87 -8.06
CA ALA A 1113 104.16 28.48 -7.60
C ALA A 1113 104.42 27.47 -8.75
N LEU A 1114 103.90 27.75 -9.95
CA LEU A 1114 104.13 26.92 -11.14
C LEU A 1114 105.58 26.98 -11.66
N ALA A 1115 106.26 28.12 -11.52
CA ALA A 1115 107.67 28.28 -11.90
C ALA A 1115 108.64 27.52 -10.96
N VAL A 1116 108.34 27.47 -9.66
CA VAL A 1116 109.14 26.74 -8.66
C VAL A 1116 108.98 25.22 -8.83
N ILE A 1117 107.76 24.75 -9.14
CA ILE A 1117 107.50 23.33 -9.43
C ILE A 1117 108.21 22.89 -10.72
N GLY A 1118 108.24 23.75 -11.75
CA GLY A 1118 109.01 23.51 -12.99
C GLY A 1118 110.52 23.37 -12.78
N PHE A 1119 111.11 24.17 -11.88
CA PHE A 1119 112.55 24.12 -11.57
C PHE A 1119 112.93 22.87 -10.76
N VAL A 1120 112.05 22.41 -9.86
CA VAL A 1120 112.24 21.16 -9.09
C VAL A 1120 112.15 19.93 -10.01
N PHE A 1121 111.23 19.92 -10.98
CA PHE A 1121 111.14 18.85 -12.00
C PHE A 1121 112.33 18.81 -12.97
N TYR A 1122 112.94 19.95 -13.29
CA TYR A 1122 114.15 20.02 -14.12
C TYR A 1122 115.38 19.41 -13.42
N LYS A 1123 115.57 19.66 -12.10
CA LYS A 1123 116.70 19.09 -11.33
C LYS A 1123 116.56 17.59 -11.02
N LEU A 1124 115.35 17.08 -10.83
CA LEU A 1124 115.08 15.65 -10.57
C LEU A 1124 115.35 14.75 -11.79
N ARG A 1125 115.41 15.31 -13.01
CA ARG A 1125 115.57 14.54 -14.26
C ARG A 1125 117.02 14.17 -14.60
N LYS A 1126 118.05 14.72 -13.93
CA LYS A 1126 119.46 14.58 -14.38
C LYS A 1126 120.43 13.85 -13.43
N ASN A 1127 120.16 13.69 -12.13
CA ASN A 1127 121.11 13.09 -11.18
C ASN A 1127 120.47 12.01 -10.28
N ARG A 1128 121.17 10.87 -10.11
CA ARG A 1128 120.74 9.73 -9.28
C ARG A 1128 120.50 10.13 -7.82
N PHE A 1129 119.40 9.63 -7.25
CA PHE A 1129 118.89 9.88 -5.89
C PHE A 1129 119.94 9.61 -4.79
N ASN A 1130 120.26 10.64 -3.99
CA ASN A 1130 121.01 10.53 -2.74
C ASN A 1130 120.13 11.05 -1.57
N LYS A 1131 120.23 10.42 -0.40
CA LYS A 1131 119.35 10.58 0.77
C LYS A 1131 119.39 11.98 1.42
N GLN A 1132 120.39 12.81 1.10
CA GLN A 1132 120.60 14.13 1.72
C GLN A 1132 119.68 15.25 1.15
N TYR A 1133 119.24 15.16 -0.11
CA TYR A 1133 118.44 16.22 -0.76
C TYR A 1133 116.96 16.25 -0.32
N ILE A 1134 116.46 15.15 0.26
CA ILE A 1134 115.07 15.06 0.73
C ILE A 1134 114.89 15.88 2.04
N ILE A 1135 115.92 16.00 2.86
CA ILE A 1135 115.85 16.79 4.12
C ILE A 1135 115.82 18.30 3.84
N GLU A 1136 116.51 18.78 2.79
CA GLU A 1136 116.48 20.20 2.40
C GLU A 1136 115.15 20.61 1.75
N ILE A 1137 114.49 19.72 0.99
CA ILE A 1137 113.15 19.98 0.42
C ILE A 1137 112.08 19.98 1.52
N ILE A 1138 112.21 19.12 2.53
CA ILE A 1138 111.30 19.08 3.70
C ILE A 1138 111.47 20.36 4.56
N SER A 1139 112.69 20.88 4.69
CA SER A 1139 112.96 22.11 5.47
C SER A 1139 112.44 23.39 4.79
N LEU A 1140 112.48 23.47 3.45
CA LEU A 1140 111.97 24.62 2.71
C LEU A 1140 110.42 24.67 2.68
N THR A 1141 109.78 23.50 2.75
CA THR A 1141 108.30 23.38 2.76
C THR A 1141 107.71 23.72 4.14
N LEU A 1142 108.47 23.47 5.23
CA LEU A 1142 108.08 23.81 6.60
C LEU A 1142 108.12 25.32 6.91
N VAL A 1143 108.96 26.11 6.22
CA VAL A 1143 109.04 27.58 6.42
C VAL A 1143 107.98 28.35 5.59
N LEU A 1144 107.58 27.82 4.43
CA LEU A 1144 106.51 28.42 3.62
C LEU A 1144 105.09 28.16 4.18
N GLY A 1145 104.93 27.11 4.99
CA GLY A 1145 103.65 26.75 5.62
C GLY A 1145 103.27 27.57 6.87
N ALA A 1146 104.20 28.34 7.47
CA ALA A 1146 103.97 29.03 8.74
C ALA A 1146 103.45 30.48 8.62
N ASN A 1147 103.43 31.10 7.43
CA ASN A 1147 103.06 32.52 7.25
C ASN A 1147 101.78 32.79 6.42
N LEU A 1148 101.03 31.75 6.03
CA LEU A 1148 99.73 31.88 5.33
C LEU A 1148 98.52 31.64 6.26
N GLY A 1149 98.74 31.61 7.57
CA GLY A 1149 97.81 31.06 8.56
C GLY A 1149 96.81 32.01 9.24
N LEU A 1150 96.63 33.28 8.84
CA LEU A 1150 95.83 34.21 9.66
C LEU A 1150 94.68 34.98 9.00
N THR A 1151 94.31 34.68 7.75
CA THR A 1151 93.16 35.34 7.08
C THR A 1151 92.17 34.39 6.39
N PHE A 1152 92.29 33.09 6.67
CA PHE A 1152 91.41 32.04 6.12
C PHE A 1152 90.74 31.20 7.22
N LEU A 1153 90.41 31.85 8.34
CA LEU A 1153 89.95 31.21 9.58
C LEU A 1153 88.49 31.53 9.96
N LEU A 1154 87.66 32.04 9.05
CA LEU A 1154 86.24 32.33 9.29
C LEU A 1154 85.35 31.93 8.09
N SER A 1155 85.25 30.63 7.81
CA SER A 1155 84.13 29.96 7.10
C SER A 1155 84.51 28.49 6.89
N PHE A 1156 84.31 27.68 7.92
CA PHE A 1156 84.81 26.31 8.01
C PHE A 1156 83.80 25.26 7.50
N ASN A 1157 84.32 24.17 6.92
CA ASN A 1157 84.17 22.87 7.58
C ASN A 1157 85.42 21.98 7.39
N ILE A 1158 85.86 21.36 8.49
CA ILE A 1158 87.21 20.86 8.82
C ILE A 1158 87.55 19.49 8.20
N TYR A 1159 86.59 18.80 7.58
CA TYR A 1159 86.77 17.38 7.23
C TYR A 1159 87.56 17.10 5.94
N SER A 1160 87.55 17.99 4.95
CA SER A 1160 88.18 17.75 3.64
C SER A 1160 89.72 17.89 3.65
N CYS A 1161 90.26 18.75 4.52
CA CYS A 1161 91.72 18.91 4.66
C CYS A 1161 92.38 17.76 5.44
N LEU A 1162 91.70 17.16 6.43
CA LEU A 1162 92.24 15.99 7.13
C LEU A 1162 92.26 14.74 6.23
N ALA A 1163 91.23 14.53 5.41
CA ALA A 1163 91.19 13.42 4.45
C ALA A 1163 92.31 13.50 3.41
N SER A 1164 92.69 14.72 3.00
CA SER A 1164 93.75 14.96 2.01
C SER A 1164 95.16 14.77 2.58
N LEU A 1165 95.40 15.14 3.85
CA LEU A 1165 96.69 14.92 4.52
C LEU A 1165 96.91 13.44 4.87
N VAL A 1166 95.85 12.74 5.30
CA VAL A 1166 95.89 11.32 5.63
C VAL A 1166 96.03 10.45 4.39
N THR A 1167 95.39 10.80 3.26
CA THR A 1167 95.59 10.11 1.98
C THR A 1167 96.99 10.32 1.39
N GLY A 1168 97.59 11.50 1.59
CA GLY A 1168 98.99 11.76 1.22
C GLY A 1168 100.03 10.96 2.03
N LEU A 1169 99.81 10.80 3.33
CA LEU A 1169 100.67 9.98 4.21
C LEU A 1169 100.44 8.47 4.04
N LEU A 1170 99.22 8.03 3.71
CA LEU A 1170 98.90 6.63 3.36
C LEU A 1170 99.45 6.22 1.99
N TRP A 1171 99.61 7.16 1.06
CA TRP A 1171 100.18 6.87 -0.26
C TRP A 1171 101.67 6.52 -0.22
N GLN A 1172 102.45 7.10 0.71
CA GLN A 1172 103.88 6.77 0.84
C GLN A 1172 104.16 5.44 1.56
N SER A 1173 103.26 4.96 2.43
CA SER A 1173 103.46 3.69 3.17
C SER A 1173 102.99 2.44 2.42
N ARG A 1174 102.00 2.57 1.52
CA ARG A 1174 101.37 1.44 0.82
C ARG A 1174 102.08 0.97 -0.46
N LEU A 1175 102.92 1.80 -1.10
CA LEU A 1175 103.46 1.48 -2.44
C LEU A 1175 104.83 0.77 -2.45
N PHE A 1176 105.70 0.96 -1.45
CA PHE A 1176 107.08 0.40 -1.50
C PHE A 1176 107.32 -0.85 -0.65
N LYS A 1177 106.47 -1.18 0.33
CA LYS A 1177 106.55 -2.45 1.09
C LYS A 1177 105.98 -3.71 0.37
N PRO A 1178 105.01 -3.66 -0.57
CA PRO A 1178 104.40 -4.89 -1.11
C PRO A 1178 105.29 -5.68 -2.09
N LEU A 1179 106.19 -5.01 -2.81
CA LEU A 1179 107.03 -5.62 -3.85
C LEU A 1179 108.02 -6.67 -3.31
N PHE A 1180 108.43 -6.57 -2.04
CA PHE A 1180 109.27 -7.58 -1.36
C PHE A 1180 108.48 -8.63 -0.58
N LYS A 1181 107.18 -8.43 -0.28
CA LYS A 1181 106.33 -9.39 0.46
C LYS A 1181 105.62 -10.39 -0.46
N GLN A 1182 105.34 -10.05 -1.73
CA GLN A 1182 104.67 -10.97 -2.66
C GLN A 1182 105.46 -12.24 -2.99
N SER A 1183 106.80 -12.18 -3.04
CA SER A 1183 107.62 -13.38 -3.25
C SER A 1183 107.67 -14.31 -2.02
N LYS A 1184 107.52 -13.76 -0.80
CA LYS A 1184 107.44 -14.52 0.47
C LYS A 1184 106.06 -15.13 0.74
N LEU A 1185 104.97 -14.51 0.26
CA LEU A 1185 103.62 -15.07 0.40
C LEU A 1185 103.46 -16.40 -0.37
N ILE A 1186 104.02 -16.45 -1.58
CA ILE A 1186 103.90 -17.63 -2.47
C ILE A 1186 104.61 -18.85 -1.88
N SER A 1187 105.75 -18.65 -1.20
CA SER A 1187 106.45 -19.74 -0.50
C SER A 1187 105.80 -20.14 0.83
N LYS A 1188 105.10 -19.22 1.52
CA LYS A 1188 104.44 -19.49 2.81
C LYS A 1188 103.13 -20.27 2.67
N TYR A 1189 102.41 -20.13 1.56
CA TYR A 1189 101.03 -20.63 1.42
C TYR A 1189 100.79 -21.64 0.27
N GLN A 1190 101.83 -22.24 -0.33
CA GLN A 1190 101.72 -23.30 -1.37
C GLN A 1190 100.71 -22.98 -2.51
N ILE A 1191 100.84 -21.79 -3.11
CA ILE A 1191 100.00 -21.37 -4.24
C ILE A 1191 100.73 -21.71 -5.55
N ASP A 1192 100.10 -22.50 -6.43
CA ASP A 1192 100.71 -22.94 -7.70
C ASP A 1192 100.84 -21.77 -8.69
N ARG A 1193 102.07 -21.56 -9.23
CA ARG A 1193 102.33 -20.69 -10.39
C ARG A 1193 102.34 -21.53 -11.66
N LEU A 1194 101.45 -21.22 -12.61
CA LEU A 1194 101.59 -21.65 -14.00
C LEU A 1194 101.99 -20.44 -14.85
N PRO A 1195 102.78 -20.64 -15.94
CA PRO A 1195 103.25 -19.55 -16.81
C PRO A 1195 102.13 -18.63 -17.32
#